data_AF-A0A1I7YV94-F1
#
_entry.id   AF-A0A1I7YV94-F1
#
_cell.length_a   1.000
_cell.length_b   1.000
_cell.length_c   1.000
_cell.angle_alpha   90.00
_cell.angle_beta   90.00
_cell.angle_gamma   90.00
#
_symmetry.space_group_name_H-M   'P 1'
#
loop_
_entity.id
_entity.type
_entity.pdbx_description
1 polymer ?
#
loop_
_entity_poly.entity_id
_entity_poly.type
_entity_poly.pdbx_seq_one_letter_code
_entity_poly.pdbx_strand_id
1 'polypeptide(L)'
;MEEEEFWAGPLGRWIVDCAASGVGSIVPQHQWRCADRINATVEYAELCNGYVLNLIYFFIDPTSVNSVLVKEVASSNFQVDHPTRFRLFTLLLHNLHKFYRNRLNRLIVMTLPDVFTIVRNPTSDGSGHELNKVLLLLLGCAVQSDQKEVFINRIKSMSLETQTALVDEIKKITDREDIAVNIEALGLDTDESKTTHGVLDHLDRVMKERDPYALEVQHDHESDEATSTTGSSSINDGDIMNSRKLHDFRYDMRTPSPTTMERHANVELASIKAQVRKLRNELEEKDDQLIAREEELKDKADELSKLQQERITLVKDARDVKYLRDENVILTHEVETLKRTATEHEKCHKKLSDLEFYENRVQSLTADVDTMSESCRLLEMQLAECQQRLQTNMDFETKMIESQDIVKELQAELSGERRRIEDLLLENGHLTHQLKSFSEKNGDLERRVNGLDDSTPRERASGSLLDEMEDCNRSHILGLELENRKLRAKLDSSTNSVTDSEELGTLRANLLKAEIRLSEAHGENDKMTRQVERMAKEAKESAVQMKFLEEALANMREDRDVCMQNLQEARKNFSLFQNDMTNQMTEDFSKRTKELEALLAARKEELLIMAEDKQKIESQLDRLRVEQRESKVELEQMLEEASKTESALVTLERARKALEKEKIVLKEKLDKLEEELEEIKLRNMNNENLSRRLENAEKTLIERNDRISDLDADNRTLKQQVELESRKTNRLREDLISEKSKHGDLVARLRSVCAAIKSQAPRSVAEETKEHLTAMEDDVKLVEVIDDVIMGALNAARREADALRIQQQTQIQELNDLRRDIVNLRREDNEALNESGDRVKELSIENKNIKEQVAILQERLRKMQVDEQAKSTDLATARREIQELQQEIANSTKYTDELARAQVTIGNLQHETELLRQDNDELQKRLELVIRELDETNNNLMAEKDLREALLVDHDRLEKIHHGLATDYERVKFEFGKLKEAFRVEKSASSKSSFWEQDRQRLEEMLQSDRNRFQKEIDRLQADSARVKRDNHDLRAELDSIHNTYQSMQDELRKLRLMELSLKSTIGNKDNVIEELRRTIAKKDAEIQSLYDQLAMQRKSANEESQKYLRQIEMLLMQNQDLINRTLTDNDFHHAAQKELQEKLVAVQRHKEKLEEKIMDQYKAMDSRKIQKEKPTLVKRAARVLMPKDDIAITYSRRRNMLPHASRHRT
;
A
#
# COMPACT_ATOMS: atom_id res chain seq x y z
N MET A 1 8.97 -23.62 -49.21
CA MET A 1 7.63 -23.13 -49.54
C MET A 1 7.62 -22.88 -51.03
N GLU A 2 6.82 -23.63 -51.79
CA GLU A 2 6.81 -23.48 -53.24
C GLU A 2 6.17 -22.12 -53.63
N GLU A 3 6.53 -21.53 -54.78
CA GLU A 3 5.99 -20.20 -55.12
C GLU A 3 4.46 -20.23 -55.34
N GLU A 4 3.90 -21.35 -55.80
CA GLU A 4 2.44 -21.56 -55.85
C GLU A 4 1.81 -21.59 -54.44
N GLU A 5 2.49 -22.18 -53.45
CA GLU A 5 2.05 -22.21 -52.04
C GLU A 5 2.04 -20.81 -51.43
N PHE A 6 3.08 -20.00 -51.70
CA PHE A 6 3.16 -18.61 -51.24
C PHE A 6 2.04 -17.74 -51.82
N TRP A 7 1.80 -17.80 -53.14
CA TRP A 7 0.73 -17.04 -53.79
C TRP A 7 -0.69 -17.58 -53.49
N ALA A 8 -0.81 -18.86 -53.14
CA ALA A 8 -2.04 -19.42 -52.59
C ALA A 8 -2.28 -19.02 -51.12
N GLY A 9 -1.24 -18.60 -50.39
CA GLY A 9 -1.34 -18.14 -49.00
C GLY A 9 -2.10 -16.82 -48.82
N PRO A 10 -2.69 -16.56 -47.63
CA PRO A 10 -3.44 -15.34 -47.36
C PRO A 10 -2.59 -14.07 -47.51
N LEU A 11 -1.36 -14.08 -46.98
CA LEU A 11 -0.43 -12.95 -47.04
C LEU A 11 0.00 -12.64 -48.49
N GLY A 12 0.25 -13.67 -49.31
CA GLY A 12 0.55 -13.54 -50.74
C GLY A 12 -0.60 -12.89 -51.52
N ARG A 13 -1.85 -13.33 -51.29
CA ARG A 13 -3.04 -12.72 -51.90
C ARG A 13 -3.24 -11.27 -51.45
N TRP A 14 -3.03 -10.98 -50.17
CA TRP A 14 -3.16 -9.62 -49.62
C TRP A 14 -2.13 -8.64 -50.19
N ILE A 15 -0.86 -9.04 -50.30
CA ILE A 15 0.19 -8.14 -50.80
C ILE A 15 0.03 -7.85 -52.31
N VAL A 16 -0.39 -8.85 -53.11
CA VAL A 16 -0.75 -8.66 -54.53
C VAL A 16 -1.92 -7.70 -54.67
N ASP A 17 -2.96 -7.83 -53.85
CA ASP A 17 -4.10 -6.92 -53.93
C ASP A 17 -3.72 -5.48 -53.52
N CYS A 18 -2.87 -5.31 -52.50
CA CYS A 18 -2.37 -3.98 -52.11
C CYS A 18 -1.51 -3.31 -53.19
N ALA A 19 -0.65 -4.07 -53.89
CA ALA A 19 0.37 -3.53 -54.80
C ALA A 19 0.03 -3.61 -56.31
N ALA A 20 -0.88 -4.51 -56.72
CA ALA A 20 -1.07 -4.87 -58.12
C ALA A 20 -2.52 -4.97 -58.60
N SER A 21 -3.52 -4.90 -57.70
CA SER A 21 -4.94 -4.93 -58.08
C SER A 21 -5.29 -3.79 -59.05
N GLY A 22 -5.86 -4.14 -60.21
CA GLY A 22 -5.84 -3.29 -61.40
C GLY A 22 -6.64 -1.98 -61.32
N VAL A 23 -7.57 -1.87 -60.39
CA VAL A 23 -8.31 -0.62 -60.10
C VAL A 23 -8.27 -0.36 -58.60
N GLY A 24 -7.64 0.74 -58.21
CA GLY A 24 -7.60 1.18 -56.81
C GLY A 24 -6.66 0.39 -55.90
N SER A 25 -5.57 -0.19 -56.40
CA SER A 25 -4.43 -0.65 -55.57
C SER A 25 -3.91 0.47 -54.67
N ILE A 26 -3.46 0.13 -53.46
CA ILE A 26 -2.96 1.09 -52.45
C ILE A 26 -1.66 1.74 -52.93
N VAL A 27 -0.76 0.94 -53.52
CA VAL A 27 0.41 1.43 -54.23
C VAL A 27 0.28 1.03 -55.71
N PRO A 28 -0.14 1.95 -56.59
CA PRO A 28 -0.32 1.66 -58.01
C PRO A 28 0.95 1.11 -58.67
N GLN A 29 0.80 0.10 -59.55
CA GLN A 29 1.94 -0.58 -60.21
C GLN A 29 2.98 0.37 -60.84
N HIS A 30 2.54 1.47 -61.44
CA HIS A 30 3.43 2.46 -62.08
C HIS A 30 4.36 3.22 -61.13
N GLN A 31 4.19 3.08 -59.81
CA GLN A 31 5.04 3.70 -58.79
C GLN A 31 6.21 2.80 -58.34
N TRP A 32 6.17 1.51 -58.70
CA TRP A 32 7.14 0.51 -58.23
C TRP A 32 7.59 -0.53 -59.26
N ARG A 33 7.06 -0.47 -60.49
CA ARG A 33 7.46 -1.30 -61.63
C ARG A 33 7.87 -0.44 -62.81
N CYS A 34 8.82 -0.93 -63.60
CA CYS A 34 9.10 -0.36 -64.91
C CYS A 34 7.88 -0.50 -65.86
N ALA A 35 7.81 0.36 -66.88
CA ALA A 35 6.65 0.43 -67.78
C ALA A 35 6.31 -0.92 -68.44
N ASP A 36 7.33 -1.70 -68.80
CA ASP A 36 7.20 -3.00 -69.48
C ASP A 36 6.62 -4.11 -68.59
N ARG A 37 6.50 -3.87 -67.27
CA ARG A 37 5.99 -4.82 -66.26
C ARG A 37 4.63 -4.41 -65.68
N ILE A 38 4.05 -3.30 -66.13
CA ILE A 38 2.71 -2.89 -65.73
C ILE A 38 1.68 -3.89 -66.32
N ASN A 39 0.74 -4.34 -65.48
CA ASN A 39 -0.24 -5.40 -65.75
C ASN A 39 0.34 -6.83 -65.89
N ALA A 40 1.64 -7.05 -65.66
CA ALA A 40 2.18 -8.40 -65.50
C ALA A 40 1.76 -9.02 -64.15
N THR A 41 1.79 -10.35 -64.03
CA THR A 41 1.72 -11.06 -62.73
C THR A 41 2.84 -10.61 -61.80
N VAL A 42 2.62 -10.65 -60.49
CA VAL A 42 3.69 -10.37 -59.50
C VAL A 42 4.60 -11.60 -59.39
N GLU A 43 5.91 -11.39 -59.49
CA GLU A 43 6.91 -12.44 -59.29
C GLU A 43 7.50 -12.33 -57.88
N TYR A 44 7.78 -13.46 -57.22
CA TYR A 44 8.24 -13.46 -55.82
C TYR A 44 9.50 -12.60 -55.61
N ALA A 45 10.42 -12.63 -56.58
CA ALA A 45 11.65 -11.82 -56.58
C ALA A 45 11.40 -10.29 -56.57
N GLU A 46 10.24 -9.80 -57.02
CA GLU A 46 9.88 -8.38 -56.96
C GLU A 46 9.52 -7.91 -55.55
N LEU A 47 9.06 -8.81 -54.67
CA LEU A 47 8.89 -8.50 -53.24
C LEU A 47 10.23 -8.53 -52.50
N CYS A 48 11.13 -9.43 -52.90
CA CYS A 48 12.49 -9.58 -52.36
C CYS A 48 13.44 -8.40 -52.68
N ASN A 49 12.96 -7.31 -53.28
CA ASN A 49 13.70 -6.05 -53.33
C ASN A 49 13.40 -5.13 -52.12
N GLY A 50 12.33 -5.38 -51.36
CA GLY A 50 11.92 -4.58 -50.19
C GLY A 50 11.30 -3.20 -50.53
N TYR A 51 11.33 -2.76 -51.79
CA TYR A 51 10.94 -1.41 -52.20
C TYR A 51 9.43 -1.19 -52.10
N VAL A 52 8.62 -2.08 -52.69
CA VAL A 52 7.15 -1.97 -52.65
C VAL A 52 6.61 -2.11 -51.23
N LEU A 53 7.28 -2.90 -50.38
CA LEU A 53 6.92 -3.06 -48.97
C LEU A 53 7.17 -1.77 -48.17
N ASN A 54 8.25 -1.04 -48.45
CA ASN A 54 8.50 0.29 -47.88
C ASN A 54 7.46 1.33 -48.36
N LEU A 55 6.99 1.27 -49.61
CA LEU A 55 5.90 2.15 -50.09
C LEU A 55 4.57 1.86 -49.39
N ILE A 56 4.24 0.58 -49.17
CA ILE A 56 3.04 0.20 -48.40
C ILE A 56 3.18 0.65 -46.94
N TYR A 57 4.35 0.47 -46.32
CA TYR A 57 4.61 0.99 -44.97
C TYR A 57 4.47 2.53 -44.91
N PHE A 58 4.96 3.26 -45.91
CA PHE A 58 4.81 4.72 -45.97
C PHE A 58 3.35 5.18 -46.10
N PHE A 59 2.46 4.37 -46.67
CA PHE A 59 1.01 4.61 -46.63
C PHE A 59 0.40 4.34 -45.23
N ILE A 60 0.93 3.33 -44.52
CA ILE A 60 0.48 2.95 -43.16
C ILE A 60 0.88 4.00 -42.11
N ASP A 61 2.12 4.50 -42.16
CA ASP A 61 2.62 5.59 -41.32
C ASP A 61 3.40 6.64 -42.14
N PRO A 62 2.72 7.67 -42.67
CA PRO A 62 3.36 8.77 -43.38
C PRO A 62 4.32 9.62 -42.53
N THR A 63 4.39 9.41 -41.20
CA THR A 63 5.22 10.20 -40.28
C THR A 63 6.59 9.56 -39.99
N SER A 64 6.74 8.24 -40.13
CA SER A 64 8.03 7.56 -39.92
C SER A 64 8.91 7.61 -41.18
N VAL A 65 9.33 8.81 -41.54
CA VAL A 65 9.95 9.12 -42.84
C VAL A 65 11.47 8.89 -42.85
N ASN A 66 11.94 7.99 -43.72
CA ASN A 66 13.27 8.09 -44.34
C ASN A 66 13.16 8.09 -45.86
N SER A 67 12.56 9.17 -46.39
CA SER A 67 12.18 9.30 -47.81
C SER A 67 13.36 9.30 -48.79
N VAL A 68 14.61 9.42 -48.33
CA VAL A 68 15.78 9.56 -49.21
C VAL A 68 16.06 8.25 -49.95
N LEU A 69 16.23 7.15 -49.22
CA LEU A 69 16.55 5.82 -49.78
C LEU A 69 15.47 5.34 -50.77
N VAL A 70 14.20 5.61 -50.48
CA VAL A 70 13.07 5.26 -51.36
C VAL A 70 13.09 6.09 -52.66
N LYS A 71 13.41 7.39 -52.59
CA LYS A 71 13.52 8.24 -53.80
C LYS A 71 14.76 7.91 -54.65
N GLU A 72 15.83 7.44 -54.02
CA GLU A 72 17.04 6.96 -54.71
C GLU A 72 16.73 5.73 -55.56
N VAL A 73 16.02 4.73 -55.01
CA VAL A 73 15.61 3.51 -55.73
C VAL A 73 14.53 3.76 -56.80
N ALA A 74 13.64 4.74 -56.58
CA ALA A 74 12.73 5.22 -57.63
C ALA A 74 13.50 5.80 -58.84
N SER A 75 14.72 6.28 -58.63
CA SER A 75 15.58 6.87 -59.67
C SER A 75 16.48 5.83 -60.38
N SER A 76 16.63 4.62 -59.84
CA SER A 76 17.45 3.52 -60.43
C SER A 76 16.66 2.58 -61.36
N ASN A 77 15.51 3.03 -61.90
CA ASN A 77 14.56 2.21 -62.65
C ASN A 77 14.14 0.92 -61.92
N PHE A 78 14.05 0.98 -60.58
CA PHE A 78 13.70 -0.14 -59.70
C PHE A 78 14.67 -1.33 -59.76
N GLN A 79 15.86 -1.17 -60.36
CA GLN A 79 16.94 -2.14 -60.21
C GLN A 79 17.63 -1.93 -58.85
N VAL A 80 17.72 -3.00 -58.07
CA VAL A 80 18.23 -3.00 -56.70
C VAL A 80 19.26 -4.12 -56.52
N ASP A 81 20.48 -3.76 -56.15
CA ASP A 81 21.58 -4.66 -55.81
C ASP A 81 21.45 -5.20 -54.36
N HIS A 82 22.15 -6.28 -54.02
CA HIS A 82 22.03 -6.90 -52.69
C HIS A 82 22.24 -5.90 -51.52
N PRO A 83 23.25 -5.00 -51.54
CA PRO A 83 23.40 -3.95 -50.54
C PRO A 83 22.18 -3.02 -50.39
N THR A 84 21.55 -2.60 -51.48
CA THR A 84 20.38 -1.71 -51.39
C THR A 84 19.11 -2.46 -51.01
N ARG A 85 18.95 -3.74 -51.39
CA ARG A 85 17.86 -4.60 -50.89
C ARG A 85 17.98 -4.78 -49.38
N PHE A 86 19.19 -5.08 -48.90
CA PHE A 86 19.49 -5.19 -47.47
C PHE A 86 19.10 -3.91 -46.74
N ARG A 87 19.58 -2.74 -47.19
CA ARG A 87 19.20 -1.42 -46.63
C ARG A 87 17.69 -1.18 -46.62
N LEU A 88 16.97 -1.54 -47.68
CA LEU A 88 15.51 -1.41 -47.74
C LEU A 88 14.79 -2.31 -46.72
N PHE A 89 15.22 -3.55 -46.55
CA PHE A 89 14.64 -4.46 -45.56
C PHE A 89 15.03 -4.09 -44.12
N THR A 90 16.27 -3.66 -43.86
CA THR A 90 16.68 -3.13 -42.55
C THR A 90 15.88 -1.87 -42.18
N LEU A 91 15.67 -0.96 -43.15
CA LEU A 91 14.83 0.23 -42.95
C LEU A 91 13.36 -0.15 -42.65
N LEU A 92 12.81 -1.10 -43.40
CA LEU A 92 11.45 -1.59 -43.18
C LEU A 92 11.30 -2.24 -41.80
N LEU A 93 12.22 -3.13 -41.43
CA LEU A 93 12.18 -3.85 -40.14
C LEU A 93 12.35 -2.88 -38.97
N HIS A 94 13.28 -1.92 -39.06
CA HIS A 94 13.41 -0.85 -38.07
C HIS A 94 12.12 -0.03 -37.90
N ASN A 95 11.48 0.34 -39.03
CA ASN A 95 10.20 1.06 -39.01
C ASN A 95 9.07 0.21 -38.40
N LEU A 96 8.95 -1.08 -38.76
CA LEU A 96 7.98 -2.00 -38.17
C LEU A 96 8.19 -2.13 -36.65
N HIS A 97 9.42 -2.37 -36.19
CA HIS A 97 9.74 -2.42 -34.76
C HIS A 97 9.33 -1.14 -34.03
N LYS A 98 9.67 0.02 -34.60
CA LYS A 98 9.29 1.34 -34.06
C LYS A 98 7.77 1.53 -34.02
N PHE A 99 7.02 1.00 -35.00
CA PHE A 99 5.56 1.08 -35.01
C PHE A 99 4.94 0.23 -33.90
N TYR A 100 5.26 -1.06 -33.82
CA TYR A 100 4.76 -1.93 -32.74
C TYR A 100 5.11 -1.36 -31.37
N ARG A 101 6.37 -0.94 -31.20
CA ARG A 101 6.87 -0.40 -29.94
C ARG A 101 6.23 0.92 -29.53
N ASN A 102 6.24 1.93 -30.40
CA ASN A 102 5.94 3.32 -30.01
C ASN A 102 4.53 3.80 -30.38
N ARG A 103 3.81 3.07 -31.24
CA ARG A 103 2.41 3.39 -31.63
C ARG A 103 1.40 2.36 -31.13
N LEU A 104 1.81 1.10 -30.92
CA LEU A 104 0.93 0.03 -30.44
C LEU A 104 1.27 -0.47 -29.01
N ASN A 105 2.32 0.08 -28.39
CA ASN A 105 2.85 -0.36 -27.09
C ASN A 105 3.02 -1.90 -26.99
N ARG A 106 3.53 -2.50 -28.07
CA ARG A 106 3.78 -3.94 -28.19
C ARG A 106 5.26 -4.26 -28.44
N LEU A 107 5.72 -5.37 -27.89
CA LEU A 107 7.05 -5.93 -28.12
C LEU A 107 6.97 -7.17 -29.02
N ILE A 108 7.75 -7.20 -30.10
CA ILE A 108 7.82 -8.34 -31.04
C ILE A 108 8.72 -9.42 -30.43
N VAL A 109 8.11 -10.51 -29.97
CA VAL A 109 8.82 -11.59 -29.23
C VAL A 109 9.27 -12.72 -30.16
N MET A 110 8.55 -12.98 -31.26
CA MET A 110 8.95 -13.99 -32.24
C MET A 110 10.36 -13.76 -32.82
N THR A 111 10.94 -14.81 -33.41
CA THR A 111 12.16 -14.70 -34.23
C THR A 111 11.94 -13.70 -35.35
N LEU A 112 12.85 -12.73 -35.51
CA LEU A 112 12.75 -11.74 -36.58
C LEU A 112 12.84 -12.38 -37.98
N PRO A 113 12.41 -11.66 -39.03
CA PRO A 113 12.63 -12.07 -40.41
C PRO A 113 14.12 -12.00 -40.75
N ASP A 114 14.68 -13.11 -41.25
CA ASP A 114 16.05 -13.14 -41.73
C ASP A 114 16.18 -12.38 -43.07
N VAL A 115 16.67 -11.15 -42.96
CA VAL A 115 16.92 -10.26 -44.10
C VAL A 115 18.00 -10.82 -45.02
N PHE A 116 19.04 -11.48 -44.51
CA PHE A 116 20.10 -12.06 -45.35
C PHE A 116 19.55 -13.21 -46.20
N THR A 117 18.72 -14.09 -45.63
CA THR A 117 18.05 -15.14 -46.40
C THR A 117 17.13 -14.58 -47.49
N ILE A 118 16.34 -13.53 -47.21
CA ILE A 118 15.50 -12.87 -48.22
C ILE A 118 16.34 -12.21 -49.33
N VAL A 119 17.47 -11.60 -48.98
CA VAL A 119 18.33 -10.86 -49.92
C VAL A 119 19.23 -11.78 -50.75
N ARG A 120 19.79 -12.85 -50.16
CA ARG A 120 20.61 -13.86 -50.86
C ARG A 120 19.74 -14.79 -51.72
N ASN A 121 18.56 -15.22 -51.24
CA ASN A 121 17.68 -16.18 -51.90
C ASN A 121 16.33 -15.57 -52.30
N PRO A 122 16.23 -14.81 -53.42
CA PRO A 122 15.00 -14.18 -53.89
C PRO A 122 14.03 -15.18 -54.58
N THR A 123 13.89 -16.38 -54.04
CA THR A 123 12.98 -17.45 -54.48
C THR A 123 12.21 -18.01 -53.28
N SER A 124 10.95 -18.42 -53.49
CA SER A 124 10.06 -18.81 -52.38
C SER A 124 10.58 -20.02 -51.60
N ASP A 125 11.24 -20.96 -52.27
CA ASP A 125 11.82 -22.15 -51.63
C ASP A 125 12.88 -21.80 -50.58
N GLY A 126 13.66 -20.75 -50.84
CA GLY A 126 14.73 -20.30 -49.95
C GLY A 126 14.30 -19.28 -48.88
N SER A 127 13.34 -18.39 -49.17
CA SER A 127 12.98 -17.28 -48.27
C SER A 127 11.49 -17.10 -47.97
N GLY A 128 10.59 -17.92 -48.52
CA GLY A 128 9.13 -17.73 -48.42
C GLY A 128 8.59 -17.67 -47.00
N HIS A 129 9.18 -18.42 -46.07
CA HIS A 129 8.83 -18.36 -44.65
C HIS A 129 9.27 -17.04 -43.99
N GLU A 130 10.44 -16.53 -44.36
CA GLU A 130 11.00 -15.29 -43.81
C GLU A 130 10.28 -14.05 -44.36
N LEU A 131 9.99 -14.03 -45.67
CA LEU A 131 9.18 -12.96 -46.25
C LEU A 131 7.76 -12.94 -45.66
N ASN A 132 7.18 -14.10 -45.35
CA ASN A 132 5.89 -14.17 -44.64
C ASN A 132 5.94 -13.56 -43.23
N LYS A 133 7.05 -13.66 -42.48
CA LYS A 133 7.20 -12.93 -41.21
C LYS A 133 7.15 -11.39 -41.43
N VAL A 134 7.82 -10.89 -42.48
CA VAL A 134 7.76 -9.45 -42.86
C VAL A 134 6.33 -9.05 -43.20
N LEU A 135 5.62 -9.85 -44.01
CA LEU A 135 4.25 -9.56 -44.44
C LEU A 135 3.24 -9.64 -43.28
N LEU A 136 3.42 -10.57 -42.33
CA LEU A 136 2.58 -10.66 -41.12
C LEU A 136 2.74 -9.42 -40.24
N LEU A 137 3.99 -8.97 -40.00
CA LEU A 137 4.26 -7.72 -39.28
C LEU A 137 3.66 -6.51 -40.00
N LEU A 138 3.81 -6.41 -41.32
CA LEU A 138 3.27 -5.31 -42.13
C LEU A 138 1.74 -5.29 -42.15
N LEU A 139 1.08 -6.46 -42.23
CA LEU A 139 -0.36 -6.61 -42.11
C LEU A 139 -0.87 -6.15 -40.74
N GLY A 140 -0.21 -6.57 -39.66
CA GLY A 140 -0.56 -6.18 -38.30
C GLY A 140 -0.42 -4.66 -38.07
N CYS A 141 0.61 -4.01 -38.64
CA CYS A 141 0.69 -2.55 -38.68
C CYS A 141 -0.48 -1.95 -39.47
N ALA A 142 -0.75 -2.47 -40.67
CA ALA A 142 -1.79 -1.95 -41.55
C ALA A 142 -3.17 -1.90 -40.88
N VAL A 143 -3.59 -2.99 -40.24
CA VAL A 143 -4.93 -3.11 -39.61
C VAL A 143 -5.03 -2.44 -38.23
N GLN A 144 -3.90 -2.07 -37.61
CA GLN A 144 -3.89 -1.33 -36.33
C GLN A 144 -3.59 0.17 -36.50
N SER A 145 -3.20 0.61 -37.71
CA SER A 145 -2.87 2.01 -38.03
C SER A 145 -4.07 2.98 -38.09
N ASP A 146 -3.75 4.26 -38.20
CA ASP A 146 -4.70 5.34 -38.49
C ASP A 146 -5.42 5.13 -39.84
N GLN A 147 -4.77 4.43 -40.80
CA GLN A 147 -5.30 4.12 -42.13
C GLN A 147 -6.01 2.75 -42.22
N LYS A 148 -6.22 2.06 -41.08
CA LYS A 148 -6.76 0.69 -41.03
C LYS A 148 -8.08 0.48 -41.79
N GLU A 149 -8.95 1.49 -41.88
CA GLU A 149 -10.21 1.36 -42.62
C GLU A 149 -10.00 1.07 -44.11
N VAL A 150 -8.94 1.61 -44.72
CA VAL A 150 -8.59 1.34 -46.13
C VAL A 150 -8.25 -0.13 -46.31
N PHE A 151 -7.38 -0.67 -45.46
CA PHE A 151 -6.96 -2.08 -45.51
C PHE A 151 -8.10 -3.04 -45.13
N ILE A 152 -8.88 -2.73 -44.09
CA ILE A 152 -9.99 -3.57 -43.64
C ILE A 152 -11.13 -3.61 -44.66
N ASN A 153 -11.50 -2.46 -45.26
CA ASN A 153 -12.53 -2.46 -46.30
C ASN A 153 -12.05 -3.10 -47.60
N ARG A 154 -10.74 -3.06 -47.88
CA ARG A 154 -10.12 -3.83 -48.95
C ARG A 154 -10.20 -5.34 -48.69
N ILE A 155 -9.82 -5.82 -47.51
CA ILE A 155 -9.93 -7.23 -47.12
C ILE A 155 -11.39 -7.71 -47.25
N LYS A 156 -12.37 -6.93 -46.78
CA LYS A 156 -13.82 -7.23 -46.96
C LYS A 156 -14.29 -7.38 -48.42
N SER A 157 -13.50 -6.94 -49.40
CA SER A 157 -13.80 -7.09 -50.83
C SER A 157 -13.17 -8.34 -51.49
N MET A 158 -12.29 -9.06 -50.78
CA MET A 158 -11.66 -10.30 -51.23
C MET A 158 -12.62 -11.50 -51.13
N SER A 159 -12.24 -12.69 -51.62
CA SER A 159 -13.05 -13.91 -51.45
C SER A 159 -13.22 -14.28 -49.97
N LEU A 160 -14.39 -14.83 -49.59
CA LEU A 160 -14.71 -15.18 -48.19
C LEU A 160 -13.70 -16.14 -47.54
N GLU A 161 -13.14 -17.05 -48.33
CA GLU A 161 -12.05 -17.95 -47.95
C GLU A 161 -10.79 -17.15 -47.55
N THR A 162 -10.38 -16.19 -48.41
CA THR A 162 -9.23 -15.33 -48.14
C THR A 162 -9.50 -14.36 -46.98
N GLN A 163 -10.74 -13.90 -46.81
CA GLN A 163 -11.14 -13.10 -45.65
C GLN A 163 -10.99 -13.87 -44.33
N THR A 164 -11.50 -15.11 -44.26
CA THR A 164 -11.37 -15.96 -43.07
C THR A 164 -9.89 -16.22 -42.75
N ALA A 165 -9.11 -16.62 -43.75
CA ALA A 165 -7.67 -16.87 -43.58
C ALA A 165 -6.89 -15.62 -43.14
N LEU A 166 -7.18 -14.44 -43.72
CA LEU A 166 -6.55 -13.18 -43.28
C LEU A 166 -7.00 -12.74 -41.90
N VAL A 167 -8.25 -12.98 -41.50
CA VAL A 167 -8.71 -12.74 -40.13
C VAL A 167 -7.93 -13.61 -39.14
N ASP A 168 -7.60 -14.85 -39.50
CA ASP A 168 -6.78 -15.72 -38.65
C ASP A 168 -5.28 -15.31 -38.64
N GLU A 169 -4.72 -14.79 -39.74
CA GLU A 169 -3.41 -14.12 -39.69
C GLU A 169 -3.42 -12.86 -38.82
N ILE A 170 -4.48 -12.05 -38.87
CA ILE A 170 -4.63 -10.87 -38.01
C ILE A 170 -4.66 -11.28 -36.54
N LYS A 171 -5.47 -12.29 -36.16
CA LYS A 171 -5.48 -12.83 -34.79
C LYS A 171 -4.11 -13.31 -34.33
N LYS A 172 -3.27 -13.89 -35.21
CA LYS A 172 -1.91 -14.28 -34.83
C LYS A 172 -1.07 -13.09 -34.37
N ILE A 173 -1.24 -11.91 -34.97
CA ILE A 173 -0.45 -10.71 -34.63
C ILE A 173 -1.16 -9.77 -33.61
N THR A 174 -2.48 -9.91 -33.40
CA THR A 174 -3.23 -9.15 -32.38
C THR A 174 -3.45 -9.90 -31.06
N ASP A 175 -3.62 -11.23 -31.10
CA ASP A 175 -4.15 -12.01 -29.97
C ASP A 175 -3.11 -12.98 -29.37
N ARG A 176 -1.99 -13.23 -30.06
CA ARG A 176 -0.95 -14.17 -29.59
C ARG A 176 0.28 -13.48 -29.01
N GLU A 177 0.51 -13.74 -27.72
CA GLU A 177 1.68 -13.27 -26.96
C GLU A 177 3.00 -13.87 -27.44
N ASP A 178 3.02 -15.07 -28.05
CA ASP A 178 4.25 -15.66 -28.61
C ASP A 178 4.73 -14.99 -29.90
N ILE A 179 3.95 -14.04 -30.42
CA ILE A 179 4.26 -13.25 -31.63
C ILE A 179 4.48 -11.78 -31.25
N ALA A 180 3.51 -11.13 -30.62
CA ALA A 180 3.61 -9.72 -30.20
C ALA A 180 2.86 -9.45 -28.88
N VAL A 181 3.61 -9.42 -27.78
CA VAL A 181 3.11 -9.10 -26.42
C VAL A 181 2.67 -7.64 -26.37
N ASN A 182 1.46 -7.38 -25.87
CA ASN A 182 1.05 -6.03 -25.49
C ASN A 182 1.58 -5.71 -24.10
N ILE A 183 2.35 -4.61 -23.99
CA ILE A 183 3.01 -4.18 -22.76
C ILE A 183 1.96 -3.69 -21.74
N GLU A 184 0.88 -3.05 -22.21
CA GLU A 184 -0.22 -2.54 -21.37
C GLU A 184 -1.10 -3.70 -20.83
N ALA A 185 -1.41 -4.68 -21.67
CA ALA A 185 -2.32 -5.79 -21.32
C ALA A 185 -1.75 -6.74 -20.26
N LEU A 186 -0.47 -6.64 -19.93
CA LEU A 186 0.15 -7.32 -18.79
C LEU A 186 -0.27 -6.72 -17.42
N GLY A 187 -1.09 -5.67 -17.40
CA GLY A 187 -1.80 -5.20 -16.20
C GLY A 187 -0.92 -4.44 -15.22
N LEU A 188 -0.08 -3.54 -15.73
CA LEU A 188 0.95 -2.84 -14.93
C LEU A 188 0.58 -1.42 -14.46
N ASP A 189 -0.66 -0.98 -14.69
CA ASP A 189 -1.25 0.20 -14.05
C ASP A 189 -1.49 -0.02 -12.53
N THR A 190 -1.20 -1.22 -12.02
CA THR A 190 -1.03 -1.50 -10.59
C THR A 190 0.33 -2.13 -10.32
N ASP A 191 1.42 -1.41 -10.62
CA ASP A 191 2.42 -0.87 -9.67
C ASP A 191 3.00 -1.80 -8.55
N GLU A 192 2.25 -2.79 -8.05
CA GLU A 192 2.77 -4.09 -7.65
C GLU A 192 3.48 -4.80 -8.82
N SER A 193 4.63 -4.27 -9.22
CA SER A 193 5.89 -5.02 -9.24
C SER A 193 6.94 -4.26 -10.04
N LYS A 194 7.83 -3.55 -9.31
CA LYS A 194 9.11 -3.07 -9.86
C LYS A 194 9.94 -4.23 -10.45
N THR A 195 9.61 -5.48 -10.08
CA THR A 195 10.15 -6.72 -10.63
C THR A 195 9.55 -7.10 -11.99
N THR A 196 8.27 -6.85 -12.30
CA THR A 196 7.69 -7.08 -13.64
C THR A 196 8.01 -5.96 -14.60
N HIS A 197 8.01 -4.70 -14.13
CA HIS A 197 8.61 -3.59 -14.88
C HIS A 197 10.10 -3.86 -15.12
N GLY A 198 10.84 -4.33 -14.12
CA GLY A 198 12.25 -4.75 -14.26
C GLY A 198 12.45 -5.94 -15.21
N VAL A 199 11.55 -6.92 -15.22
CA VAL A 199 11.55 -8.05 -16.16
C VAL A 199 11.16 -7.62 -17.57
N LEU A 200 10.23 -6.67 -17.75
CA LEU A 200 9.92 -6.11 -19.06
C LEU A 200 11.02 -5.20 -19.57
N ASP A 201 11.60 -4.32 -18.75
CA ASP A 201 12.81 -3.57 -19.10
C ASP A 201 13.98 -4.51 -19.42
N HIS A 202 14.04 -5.69 -18.80
CA HIS A 202 15.06 -6.70 -19.11
C HIS A 202 14.73 -7.47 -20.39
N LEU A 203 13.47 -7.87 -20.62
CA LEU A 203 13.03 -8.48 -21.87
C LEU A 203 13.23 -7.51 -23.04
N ASP A 204 12.91 -6.24 -22.82
CA ASP A 204 13.06 -5.14 -23.76
C ASP A 204 14.53 -4.82 -24.06
N ARG A 205 15.40 -4.83 -23.05
CA ARG A 205 16.87 -4.79 -23.24
C ARG A 205 17.37 -6.02 -23.99
N VAL A 206 16.93 -7.22 -23.60
CA VAL A 206 17.32 -8.48 -24.27
C VAL A 206 16.82 -8.54 -25.70
N MET A 207 15.66 -7.96 -26.05
CA MET A 207 15.24 -7.79 -27.45
C MET A 207 16.08 -6.70 -28.15
N LYS A 208 16.28 -5.53 -27.53
CA LYS A 208 17.17 -4.46 -28.04
C LYS A 208 18.62 -4.89 -28.23
N GLU A 209 19.08 -5.93 -27.54
CA GLU A 209 20.40 -6.54 -27.65
C GLU A 209 20.37 -7.69 -28.68
N ARG A 210 19.39 -8.60 -28.60
CA ARG A 210 19.15 -9.70 -29.57
C ARG A 210 19.05 -9.18 -31.00
N ASP A 211 18.27 -8.14 -31.23
CA ASP A 211 17.90 -7.68 -32.58
C ASP A 211 19.13 -7.15 -33.36
N PRO A 212 20.00 -6.28 -32.81
CA PRO A 212 21.27 -5.93 -33.46
C PRO A 212 22.28 -7.08 -33.42
N TYR A 213 22.45 -7.84 -32.32
CA TYR A 213 23.41 -8.95 -32.30
C TYR A 213 23.05 -10.05 -33.32
N ALA A 214 21.76 -10.27 -33.62
CA ALA A 214 21.35 -11.18 -34.69
C ALA A 214 21.82 -10.68 -36.06
N LEU A 215 21.62 -9.39 -36.36
CA LEU A 215 22.09 -8.77 -37.60
C LEU A 215 23.63 -8.71 -37.69
N GLU A 216 24.32 -8.54 -36.56
CA GLU A 216 25.78 -8.42 -36.45
C GLU A 216 26.48 -9.79 -36.53
N VAL A 217 25.95 -10.83 -35.86
CA VAL A 217 26.43 -12.22 -36.01
C VAL A 217 26.21 -12.74 -37.44
N GLN A 218 25.11 -12.35 -38.08
CA GLN A 218 24.88 -12.63 -39.50
C GLN A 218 25.87 -11.91 -40.42
N HIS A 219 26.26 -10.68 -40.09
CA HIS A 219 27.30 -9.93 -40.81
C HIS A 219 28.69 -10.56 -40.63
N ASP A 220 29.03 -10.99 -39.41
CA ASP A 220 30.30 -11.66 -39.12
C ASP A 220 30.42 -13.01 -39.84
N HIS A 221 29.33 -13.75 -40.02
CA HIS A 221 29.32 -14.97 -40.85
C HIS A 221 29.70 -14.71 -42.32
N GLU A 222 29.49 -13.51 -42.87
CA GLU A 222 29.98 -13.18 -44.22
C GLU A 222 31.51 -13.04 -44.28
N SER A 223 32.17 -12.74 -43.16
CA SER A 223 33.64 -12.57 -43.09
C SER A 223 34.39 -13.90 -43.28
N ASP A 224 33.92 -14.96 -42.60
CA ASP A 224 34.56 -16.28 -42.61
C ASP A 224 34.15 -17.12 -43.84
N GLU A 225 32.90 -17.04 -44.31
CA GLU A 225 32.49 -17.70 -45.56
C GLU A 225 33.31 -17.20 -46.78
N ALA A 226 33.67 -15.91 -46.80
CA ALA A 226 34.49 -15.34 -47.88
C ALA A 226 35.95 -15.79 -47.87
N THR A 227 36.45 -16.38 -46.77
CA THR A 227 37.89 -16.49 -46.50
C THR A 227 38.37 -17.90 -46.12
N SER A 228 37.53 -18.94 -46.20
CA SER A 228 37.89 -20.31 -45.79
C SER A 228 37.97 -21.34 -46.92
N THR A 229 39.15 -21.45 -47.56
CA THR A 229 39.49 -22.56 -48.49
C THR A 229 40.32 -23.66 -47.81
N THR A 230 39.96 -24.05 -46.59
CA THR A 230 40.46 -25.27 -45.92
C THR A 230 39.38 -25.89 -45.05
N GLY A 231 39.03 -27.16 -45.28
CA GLY A 231 37.97 -27.85 -44.54
C GLY A 231 38.43 -28.61 -43.30
N SER A 232 37.45 -29.00 -42.46
CA SER A 232 37.57 -29.68 -41.15
C SER A 232 37.91 -28.72 -39.99
N SER A 233 37.36 -28.86 -38.78
CA SER A 233 36.52 -29.94 -38.24
C SER A 233 35.64 -29.52 -37.05
N SER A 234 34.41 -30.06 -37.00
CA SER A 234 33.81 -30.57 -35.76
C SER A 234 32.84 -31.70 -36.16
N ILE A 235 33.18 -32.97 -35.95
CA ILE A 235 32.82 -33.73 -34.74
C ILE A 235 31.31 -33.68 -34.49
N ASN A 236 30.62 -34.72 -34.94
CA ASN A 236 29.34 -35.14 -34.38
C ASN A 236 29.49 -36.63 -33.99
N ASP A 237 28.99 -37.01 -32.83
CA ASP A 237 29.29 -38.33 -32.24
C ASP A 237 28.52 -39.46 -32.97
N GLY A 238 29.15 -40.62 -33.10
CA GLY A 238 28.68 -41.67 -34.02
C GLY A 238 29.48 -42.98 -33.98
N ASP A 239 29.03 -43.89 -33.11
CA ASP A 239 29.29 -45.33 -33.06
C ASP A 239 30.68 -45.86 -33.51
N ILE A 240 31.55 -45.98 -32.50
CA ILE A 240 32.51 -47.07 -32.27
C ILE A 240 32.68 -48.08 -33.44
N MET A 241 33.70 -47.90 -34.27
CA MET A 241 34.36 -49.00 -34.97
C MET A 241 35.89 -48.92 -34.90
N ASN A 242 36.53 -50.05 -34.64
CA ASN A 242 37.95 -50.12 -34.31
C ASN A 242 38.86 -49.97 -35.54
N SER A 243 39.85 -49.07 -35.48
CA SER A 243 41.03 -49.16 -36.32
C SER A 243 41.96 -50.27 -35.84
N ARG A 244 42.28 -51.27 -36.69
CA ARG A 244 43.41 -52.18 -36.51
C ARG A 244 43.75 -53.00 -37.76
N LYS A 245 44.70 -52.51 -38.59
CA LYS A 245 46.01 -53.16 -38.87
C LYS A 245 46.75 -52.57 -40.08
N LEU A 246 47.98 -52.14 -39.79
CA LEU A 246 49.22 -52.35 -40.56
C LEU A 246 49.11 -53.13 -41.89
N HIS A 247 49.64 -52.54 -42.96
CA HIS A 247 50.91 -53.01 -43.52
C HIS A 247 51.64 -51.86 -44.27
N ASP A 248 52.92 -51.65 -43.96
CA ASP A 248 53.86 -50.93 -44.83
C ASP A 248 55.00 -51.89 -45.24
N PHE A 249 55.63 -51.65 -46.38
CA PHE A 249 56.60 -52.56 -47.00
C PHE A 249 57.48 -51.84 -48.05
N ARG A 250 58.76 -51.57 -47.75
CA ARG A 250 59.94 -52.24 -48.38
C ARG A 250 61.31 -51.53 -48.16
N TYR A 251 62.23 -52.34 -47.64
CA TYR A 251 63.69 -52.42 -47.91
C TYR A 251 64.62 -51.20 -47.78
N ASP A 252 65.60 -51.37 -46.89
CA ASP A 252 66.86 -50.62 -46.78
C ASP A 252 67.89 -51.06 -47.85
N MET A 253 68.68 -50.10 -48.35
CA MET A 253 69.91 -50.33 -49.11
C MET A 253 70.93 -49.21 -48.80
N ARG A 254 72.04 -49.56 -48.14
CA ARG A 254 73.13 -48.62 -47.80
C ARG A 254 73.94 -48.15 -49.01
N THR A 255 74.39 -46.90 -48.98
CA THR A 255 75.34 -46.30 -49.94
C THR A 255 76.58 -45.69 -49.24
N PRO A 256 77.69 -45.43 -49.98
CA PRO A 256 79.02 -45.15 -49.39
C PRO A 256 79.26 -43.69 -48.98
N SER A 257 80.41 -43.42 -48.32
CA SER A 257 80.75 -42.12 -47.74
C SER A 257 81.08 -41.01 -48.76
N PRO A 258 80.83 -39.71 -48.45
CA PRO A 258 80.79 -38.65 -49.47
C PRO A 258 82.15 -38.13 -49.96
N THR A 259 82.14 -37.71 -51.23
CA THR A 259 83.22 -37.04 -51.96
C THR A 259 83.48 -35.61 -51.48
N THR A 260 84.58 -34.98 -51.93
CA THR A 260 84.97 -33.64 -51.49
C THR A 260 83.98 -32.54 -51.88
N MET A 261 83.29 -32.67 -53.02
CA MET A 261 82.25 -31.71 -53.43
C MET A 261 81.01 -31.82 -52.54
N GLU A 262 80.58 -33.05 -52.22
CA GLU A 262 79.51 -33.30 -51.27
C GLU A 262 79.87 -32.82 -49.86
N ARG A 263 81.15 -32.82 -49.47
CA ARG A 263 81.59 -32.20 -48.20
C ARG A 263 81.42 -30.68 -48.19
N HIS A 264 81.72 -29.99 -49.31
CA HIS A 264 81.47 -28.55 -49.40
C HIS A 264 79.97 -28.23 -49.31
N ALA A 265 79.15 -28.93 -50.09
CA ALA A 265 77.70 -28.81 -50.04
C ALA A 265 77.14 -29.14 -48.64
N ASN A 266 77.69 -30.14 -47.94
CA ASN A 266 77.31 -30.45 -46.56
C ASN A 266 77.73 -29.36 -45.56
N VAL A 267 78.81 -28.63 -45.79
CA VAL A 267 79.22 -27.48 -44.95
C VAL A 267 78.32 -26.27 -45.19
N GLU A 268 77.98 -25.95 -46.45
CA GLU A 268 77.01 -24.91 -46.79
C GLU A 268 75.62 -25.24 -46.22
N LEU A 269 75.17 -26.48 -46.40
CA LEU A 269 73.91 -26.99 -45.88
C LEU A 269 73.89 -27.08 -44.35
N ALA A 270 75.05 -27.28 -43.70
CA ALA A 270 75.20 -27.15 -42.25
C ALA A 270 75.15 -25.68 -41.78
N SER A 271 75.73 -24.75 -42.55
CA SER A 271 75.66 -23.31 -42.29
C SER A 271 74.22 -22.79 -42.41
N ILE A 272 73.51 -23.16 -43.47
CA ILE A 272 72.08 -22.85 -43.66
C ILE A 272 71.25 -23.50 -42.53
N LYS A 273 71.52 -24.75 -42.15
CA LYS A 273 70.86 -25.37 -40.97
C LYS A 273 71.17 -24.65 -39.65
N ALA A 274 72.35 -24.05 -39.50
CA ALA A 274 72.70 -23.25 -38.33
C ALA A 274 71.95 -21.90 -38.33
N GLN A 275 71.81 -21.25 -39.49
CA GLN A 275 70.99 -20.04 -39.64
C GLN A 275 69.50 -20.33 -39.39
N VAL A 276 68.96 -21.43 -39.92
CA VAL A 276 67.57 -21.86 -39.67
C VAL A 276 67.35 -22.20 -38.19
N ARG A 277 68.33 -22.79 -37.49
CA ARG A 277 68.27 -22.94 -36.03
C ARG A 277 68.26 -21.58 -35.33
N LYS A 278 69.19 -20.68 -35.65
CA LYS A 278 69.24 -19.35 -35.05
C LYS A 278 67.93 -18.59 -35.22
N LEU A 279 67.33 -18.61 -36.42
CA LEU A 279 66.03 -17.98 -36.68
C LEU A 279 64.86 -18.67 -35.96
N ARG A 280 64.94 -19.97 -35.67
CA ARG A 280 63.96 -20.67 -34.81
C ARG A 280 64.12 -20.28 -33.35
N ASN A 281 65.35 -20.27 -32.83
CA ASN A 281 65.63 -19.80 -31.48
C ASN A 281 65.21 -18.32 -31.30
N GLU A 282 65.42 -17.47 -32.31
CA GLU A 282 64.97 -16.07 -32.31
C GLU A 282 63.45 -15.91 -32.45
N LEU A 283 62.74 -16.90 -33.00
CA LEU A 283 61.27 -16.96 -33.03
C LEU A 283 60.72 -17.47 -31.69
N GLU A 284 61.29 -18.57 -31.17
CA GLU A 284 60.97 -19.14 -29.85
C GLU A 284 61.16 -18.07 -28.74
N GLU A 285 62.26 -17.31 -28.75
CA GLU A 285 62.48 -16.19 -27.83
C GLU A 285 61.46 -15.03 -28.00
N LYS A 286 60.87 -14.88 -29.20
CA LYS A 286 59.82 -13.88 -29.46
C LYS A 286 58.45 -14.37 -29.04
N ASP A 287 58.15 -15.64 -29.22
CA ASP A 287 56.91 -16.27 -28.75
C ASP A 287 56.88 -16.27 -27.21
N ASP A 288 57.99 -16.61 -26.53
CA ASP A 288 58.15 -16.47 -25.08
C ASP A 288 57.94 -15.00 -24.61
N GLN A 289 58.47 -14.02 -25.37
CA GLN A 289 58.29 -12.59 -25.06
C GLN A 289 56.87 -12.08 -25.33
N LEU A 290 56.11 -12.72 -26.21
CA LEU A 290 54.69 -12.43 -26.44
C LEU A 290 53.83 -13.01 -25.32
N ILE A 291 54.04 -14.29 -24.96
CA ILE A 291 53.31 -14.95 -23.86
C ILE A 291 53.47 -14.16 -22.54
N ALA A 292 54.69 -13.75 -22.21
CA ALA A 292 54.95 -12.93 -21.01
C ALA A 292 54.26 -11.55 -21.05
N ARG A 293 53.99 -11.00 -22.24
CA ARG A 293 53.27 -9.73 -22.43
C ARG A 293 51.76 -9.91 -22.42
N GLU A 294 51.25 -11.03 -22.90
CA GLU A 294 49.85 -11.41 -22.79
C GLU A 294 49.46 -11.66 -21.33
N GLU A 295 50.35 -12.30 -20.55
CA GLU A 295 50.19 -12.45 -19.10
C GLU A 295 50.25 -11.09 -18.36
N GLU A 296 51.23 -10.23 -18.67
CA GLU A 296 51.32 -8.87 -18.12
C GLU A 296 50.08 -8.01 -18.45
N LEU A 297 49.56 -8.10 -19.68
CA LEU A 297 48.33 -7.40 -20.10
C LEU A 297 47.08 -7.97 -19.41
N LYS A 298 47.02 -9.29 -19.20
CA LYS A 298 45.91 -9.95 -18.50
C LYS A 298 45.87 -9.56 -17.02
N ASP A 299 47.01 -9.57 -16.33
CA ASP A 299 47.12 -9.10 -14.95
C ASP A 299 46.66 -7.64 -14.81
N LYS A 300 47.00 -6.78 -15.79
CA LYS A 300 46.55 -5.39 -15.83
C LYS A 300 45.06 -5.25 -16.16
N ALA A 301 44.49 -6.13 -16.99
CA ALA A 301 43.05 -6.18 -17.23
C ALA A 301 42.27 -6.61 -15.97
N ASP A 302 42.78 -7.62 -15.25
CA ASP A 302 42.20 -8.07 -13.98
C ASP A 302 42.32 -7.01 -12.87
N GLU A 303 43.43 -6.27 -12.81
CA GLU A 303 43.61 -5.13 -11.90
C GLU A 303 42.64 -3.98 -12.24
N LEU A 304 42.50 -3.62 -13.52
CA LEU A 304 41.53 -2.63 -13.97
C LEU A 304 40.08 -3.06 -13.71
N SER A 305 39.77 -4.35 -13.86
CA SER A 305 38.44 -4.91 -13.55
C SER A 305 38.12 -4.78 -12.05
N LYS A 306 39.08 -5.13 -11.18
CA LYS A 306 38.96 -4.96 -9.71
C LYS A 306 38.75 -3.48 -9.34
N LEU A 307 39.54 -2.56 -9.90
CA LEU A 307 39.42 -1.12 -9.66
C LEU A 307 38.11 -0.53 -10.21
N GLN A 308 37.59 -1.05 -11.33
CA GLN A 308 36.26 -0.66 -11.83
C GLN A 308 35.15 -1.13 -10.90
N GLN A 309 35.23 -2.36 -10.37
CA GLN A 309 34.29 -2.88 -9.40
C GLN A 309 34.33 -2.12 -8.07
N GLU A 310 35.53 -1.82 -7.55
CA GLU A 310 35.73 -0.99 -6.35
C GLU A 310 35.17 0.43 -6.54
N ARG A 311 35.38 1.04 -7.71
CA ARG A 311 34.76 2.33 -8.07
C ARG A 311 33.23 2.23 -8.09
N ILE A 312 32.65 1.12 -8.55
CA ILE A 312 31.19 0.90 -8.56
C ILE A 312 30.66 0.77 -7.13
N THR A 313 31.33 0.02 -6.24
CA THR A 313 30.93 -0.07 -4.82
C THR A 313 31.08 1.28 -4.12
N LEU A 314 32.19 1.99 -4.28
CA LEU A 314 32.38 3.32 -3.68
C LEU A 314 31.36 4.36 -4.19
N VAL A 315 30.93 4.27 -5.45
CA VAL A 315 29.84 5.11 -6.00
C VAL A 315 28.47 4.71 -5.44
N LYS A 316 28.23 3.44 -5.14
CA LYS A 316 27.03 3.00 -4.42
C LYS A 316 27.06 3.51 -2.97
N ASP A 317 28.14 3.27 -2.25
CA ASP A 317 28.30 3.69 -0.84
C ASP A 317 28.19 5.21 -0.69
N ALA A 318 28.72 6.00 -1.64
CA ALA A 318 28.56 7.45 -1.67
C ALA A 318 27.11 7.92 -1.93
N ARG A 319 26.30 7.14 -2.66
CA ARG A 319 24.85 7.39 -2.83
C ARG A 319 24.09 7.01 -1.56
N ASP A 320 24.38 5.85 -0.98
CA ASP A 320 23.73 5.37 0.24
C ASP A 320 24.01 6.32 1.42
N VAL A 321 25.25 6.80 1.56
CA VAL A 321 25.62 7.86 2.52
C VAL A 321 24.92 9.20 2.22
N LYS A 322 24.59 9.50 0.96
CA LYS A 322 23.76 10.68 0.63
C LYS A 322 22.31 10.46 1.07
N TYR A 323 21.70 9.33 0.74
CA TYR A 323 20.34 9.00 1.16
C TYR A 323 20.20 9.03 2.68
N LEU A 324 21.12 8.39 3.42
CA LEU A 324 21.14 8.42 4.89
C LEU A 324 21.32 9.83 5.46
N ARG A 325 22.00 10.76 4.76
CA ARG A 325 22.11 12.17 5.17
C ARG A 325 20.82 12.94 4.89
N ASP A 326 20.24 12.78 3.71
CA ASP A 326 18.98 13.43 3.34
C ASP A 326 17.85 12.97 4.28
N GLU A 327 17.80 11.67 4.60
CA GLU A 327 16.93 11.06 5.61
C GLU A 327 17.21 11.61 7.02
N ASN A 328 18.47 11.72 7.45
CA ASN A 328 18.80 12.34 8.75
C ASN A 328 18.37 13.82 8.82
N VAL A 329 18.38 14.56 7.72
CA VAL A 329 17.88 15.95 7.67
C VAL A 329 16.35 15.97 7.79
N ILE A 330 15.64 15.07 7.11
CA ILE A 330 14.18 14.92 7.24
C ILE A 330 13.81 14.54 8.68
N LEU A 331 14.40 13.48 9.23
CA LEU A 331 14.19 13.02 10.61
C LEU A 331 14.56 14.10 11.64
N THR A 332 15.59 14.91 11.38
CA THR A 332 15.92 16.06 12.26
C THR A 332 14.81 17.10 12.22
N HIS A 333 14.28 17.42 11.04
CA HIS A 333 13.16 18.36 10.90
C HIS A 333 11.89 17.82 11.56
N GLU A 334 11.56 16.54 11.37
CA GLU A 334 10.43 15.87 12.05
C GLU A 334 10.60 15.86 13.58
N VAL A 335 11.81 15.58 14.08
CA VAL A 335 12.10 15.66 15.52
C VAL A 335 11.98 17.10 16.04
N GLU A 336 12.24 18.14 15.24
CA GLU A 336 11.95 19.52 15.62
C GLU A 336 10.46 19.88 15.55
N THR A 337 9.71 19.44 14.53
CA THR A 337 8.26 19.71 14.43
C THR A 337 7.51 18.96 15.53
N LEU A 338 7.85 17.70 15.81
CA LEU A 338 7.35 16.93 16.96
C LEU A 338 7.68 17.62 18.31
N LYS A 339 8.85 18.25 18.46
CA LYS A 339 9.14 19.07 19.65
C LYS A 339 8.26 20.32 19.71
N ARG A 340 8.04 21.02 18.60
CA ARG A 340 7.15 22.20 18.54
C ARG A 340 5.72 21.80 18.92
N THR A 341 5.14 20.81 18.24
CA THR A 341 3.77 20.33 18.50
C THR A 341 3.62 19.71 19.89
N ALA A 342 4.64 19.05 20.45
CA ALA A 342 4.62 18.59 21.84
C ALA A 342 4.54 19.75 22.85
N THR A 343 5.30 20.85 22.64
CA THR A 343 5.17 22.04 23.51
C THR A 343 3.83 22.76 23.32
N GLU A 344 3.20 22.65 22.16
CA GLU A 344 1.87 23.21 21.89
C GLU A 344 0.77 22.36 22.51
N HIS A 345 0.88 21.03 22.41
CA HIS A 345 0.05 20.09 23.15
C HIS A 345 0.15 20.32 24.66
N GLU A 346 1.35 20.55 25.21
CA GLU A 346 1.52 20.88 26.63
C GLU A 346 0.84 22.22 27.02
N LYS A 347 0.92 23.25 26.16
CA LYS A 347 0.19 24.52 26.35
C LYS A 347 -1.33 24.31 26.28
N CYS A 348 -1.81 23.50 25.36
CA CYS A 348 -3.24 23.19 25.20
C CYS A 348 -3.77 22.33 26.35
N HIS A 349 -3.01 21.36 26.84
CA HIS A 349 -3.35 20.57 28.02
C HIS A 349 -3.40 21.44 29.29
N LYS A 350 -2.49 22.42 29.44
CA LYS A 350 -2.57 23.40 30.54
C LYS A 350 -3.85 24.23 30.45
N LYS A 351 -4.14 24.81 29.28
CA LYS A 351 -5.40 25.52 29.01
C LYS A 351 -6.65 24.65 29.26
N LEU A 352 -6.60 23.37 28.93
CA LEU A 352 -7.71 22.44 29.18
C LEU A 352 -7.90 22.22 30.68
N SER A 353 -6.81 22.00 31.44
CA SER A 353 -6.86 21.86 32.90
C SER A 353 -7.29 23.15 33.61
N ASP A 354 -6.90 24.32 33.07
CA ASP A 354 -7.42 25.63 33.51
C ASP A 354 -8.94 25.74 33.24
N LEU A 355 -9.41 25.33 32.05
CA LEU A 355 -10.83 25.32 31.70
C LEU A 355 -11.64 24.35 32.56
N GLU A 356 -11.13 23.14 32.81
CA GLU A 356 -11.73 22.16 33.73
C GLU A 356 -11.81 22.73 35.15
N PHE A 357 -10.78 23.43 35.64
CA PHE A 357 -10.81 24.11 36.93
C PHE A 357 -11.91 25.19 36.97
N TYR A 358 -12.01 26.03 35.93
CA TYR A 358 -13.06 27.05 35.84
C TYR A 358 -14.45 26.45 35.69
N GLU A 359 -14.62 25.35 34.96
CA GLU A 359 -15.89 24.64 34.82
C GLU A 359 -16.34 24.05 36.16
N ASN A 360 -15.46 23.29 36.84
CA ASN A 360 -15.73 22.79 38.19
C ASN A 360 -16.06 23.92 39.17
N ARG A 361 -15.40 25.08 39.05
CA ARG A 361 -15.71 26.26 39.87
C ARG A 361 -17.05 26.89 39.54
N VAL A 362 -17.45 26.92 38.27
CA VAL A 362 -18.80 27.37 37.85
C VAL A 362 -19.86 26.39 38.33
N GLN A 363 -19.69 25.07 38.14
CA GLN A 363 -20.62 24.04 38.63
C GLN A 363 -20.80 24.13 40.15
N SER A 364 -19.72 24.31 40.91
CA SER A 364 -19.77 24.58 42.36
C SER A 364 -20.58 25.83 42.70
N LEU A 365 -20.35 26.96 42.00
CA LEU A 365 -21.08 28.20 42.25
C LEU A 365 -22.55 28.11 41.82
N THR A 366 -22.88 27.32 40.79
CA THR A 366 -24.26 27.02 40.40
C THR A 366 -24.95 26.20 41.49
N ALA A 367 -24.31 25.16 42.05
CA ALA A 367 -24.87 24.39 43.16
C ALA A 367 -25.05 25.24 44.44
N ASP A 368 -24.12 26.17 44.73
CA ASP A 368 -24.25 27.15 45.81
C ASP A 368 -25.47 28.09 45.57
N VAL A 369 -25.68 28.55 44.32
CA VAL A 369 -26.83 29.39 43.94
C VAL A 369 -28.15 28.60 43.99
N ASP A 370 -28.18 27.36 43.49
CA ASP A 370 -29.37 26.51 43.47
C ASP A 370 -29.83 26.18 44.89
N THR A 371 -28.91 25.81 45.78
CA THR A 371 -29.22 25.54 47.20
C THR A 371 -29.67 26.79 47.95
N MET A 372 -29.10 27.97 47.65
CA MET A 372 -29.60 29.24 48.15
C MET A 372 -31.00 29.59 47.59
N SER A 373 -31.27 29.27 46.32
CA SER A 373 -32.58 29.50 45.70
C SER A 373 -33.67 28.61 46.31
N GLU A 374 -33.37 27.34 46.61
CA GLU A 374 -34.27 26.41 47.30
C GLU A 374 -34.48 26.84 48.76
N SER A 375 -33.47 27.40 49.42
CA SER A 375 -33.61 28.01 50.74
C SER A 375 -34.54 29.23 50.71
N CYS A 376 -34.40 30.12 49.72
CA CYS A 376 -35.34 31.22 49.49
C CYS A 376 -36.76 30.72 49.21
N ARG A 377 -36.93 29.73 48.33
CA ARG A 377 -38.23 29.13 48.00
C ARG A 377 -38.90 28.49 49.22
N LEU A 378 -38.13 27.86 50.10
CA LEU A 378 -38.61 27.30 51.36
C LEU A 378 -39.05 28.40 52.35
N LEU A 379 -38.31 29.51 52.44
CA LEU A 379 -38.67 30.67 53.24
C LEU A 379 -39.92 31.38 52.69
N GLU A 380 -40.09 31.46 51.37
CA GLU A 380 -41.31 31.95 50.71
C GLU A 380 -42.52 31.04 51.01
N MET A 381 -42.34 29.72 50.97
CA MET A 381 -43.39 28.77 51.38
C MET A 381 -43.75 28.91 52.87
N GLN A 382 -42.77 29.08 53.77
CA GLN A 382 -43.02 29.30 55.19
C GLN A 382 -43.72 30.65 55.44
N LEU A 383 -43.36 31.70 54.69
CA LEU A 383 -44.04 33.00 54.73
C LEU A 383 -45.49 32.88 54.26
N ALA A 384 -45.75 32.14 53.17
CA ALA A 384 -47.09 31.87 52.67
C ALA A 384 -47.93 31.04 53.66
N GLU A 385 -47.35 30.04 54.33
CA GLU A 385 -48.02 29.30 55.40
C GLU A 385 -48.35 30.22 56.59
N CYS A 386 -47.42 31.08 57.00
CA CYS A 386 -47.66 32.07 58.06
C CYS A 386 -48.78 33.05 57.68
N GLN A 387 -48.81 33.51 56.43
CA GLN A 387 -49.87 34.39 55.91
C GLN A 387 -51.23 33.66 55.84
N GLN A 388 -51.28 32.41 55.38
CA GLN A 388 -52.50 31.62 55.37
C GLN A 388 -53.02 31.35 56.80
N ARG A 389 -52.12 31.05 57.75
CA ARG A 389 -52.49 30.86 59.15
C ARG A 389 -52.99 32.14 59.79
N LEU A 390 -52.36 33.29 59.48
CA LEU A 390 -52.85 34.61 59.88
C LEU A 390 -54.26 34.89 59.33
N GLN A 391 -54.51 34.60 58.04
CA GLN A 391 -55.84 34.74 57.44
C GLN A 391 -56.86 33.85 58.13
N THR A 392 -56.57 32.57 58.38
CA THR A 392 -57.51 31.70 59.11
C THR A 392 -57.78 32.20 60.53
N ASN A 393 -56.80 32.83 61.19
CA ASN A 393 -57.01 33.44 62.50
C ASN A 393 -57.89 34.70 62.41
N MET A 394 -57.72 35.54 61.39
CA MET A 394 -58.63 36.67 61.10
C MET A 394 -60.06 36.19 60.78
N ASP A 395 -60.22 35.07 60.08
CA ASP A 395 -61.53 34.46 59.82
C ASP A 395 -62.17 33.95 61.12
N PHE A 396 -61.37 33.41 62.06
CA PHE A 396 -61.85 32.98 63.39
C PHE A 396 -62.16 34.16 64.31
N GLU A 397 -61.35 35.23 64.29
CA GLU A 397 -61.62 36.47 65.03
C GLU A 397 -62.91 37.14 64.53
N THR A 398 -63.12 37.16 63.21
CA THR A 398 -64.36 37.65 62.59
C THR A 398 -65.58 36.85 63.06
N LYS A 399 -65.52 35.51 62.97
CA LYS A 399 -66.60 34.61 63.47
C LYS A 399 -66.81 34.71 64.99
N MET A 400 -65.77 35.01 65.74
CA MET A 400 -65.88 35.29 67.18
C MET A 400 -66.61 36.61 67.44
N ILE A 401 -66.36 37.65 66.66
CA ILE A 401 -67.08 38.93 66.74
C ILE A 401 -68.55 38.73 66.35
N GLU A 402 -68.84 38.07 65.23
CA GLU A 402 -70.21 37.69 64.81
C GLU A 402 -70.95 36.93 65.92
N SER A 403 -70.29 35.93 66.52
CA SER A 403 -70.84 35.15 67.64
C SER A 403 -71.07 36.00 68.90
N GLN A 404 -70.20 36.96 69.19
CA GLN A 404 -70.38 37.89 70.30
C GLN A 404 -71.53 38.86 70.04
N ASP A 405 -71.75 39.30 68.80
CA ASP A 405 -72.84 40.19 68.44
C ASP A 405 -74.20 39.46 68.49
N ILE A 406 -74.28 38.22 67.99
CA ILE A 406 -75.46 37.35 68.20
C ILE A 406 -75.75 37.16 69.71
N VAL A 407 -74.73 37.00 70.54
CA VAL A 407 -74.91 36.92 72.01
C VAL A 407 -75.40 38.24 72.61
N LYS A 408 -74.98 39.41 72.09
CA LYS A 408 -75.50 40.73 72.51
C LYS A 408 -76.96 40.91 72.09
N GLU A 409 -77.34 40.48 70.89
CA GLU A 409 -78.72 40.51 70.40
C GLU A 409 -79.62 39.63 71.27
N LEU A 410 -79.24 38.36 71.51
CA LEU A 410 -79.97 37.46 72.41
C LEU A 410 -80.07 38.00 73.85
N GLN A 411 -79.04 38.69 74.36
CA GLN A 411 -79.11 39.37 75.66
C GLN A 411 -80.07 40.58 75.62
N ALA A 412 -80.12 41.33 74.52
CA ALA A 412 -81.05 42.43 74.34
C ALA A 412 -82.50 41.93 74.26
N GLU A 413 -82.78 40.88 73.49
CA GLU A 413 -84.07 40.19 73.44
C GLU A 413 -84.51 39.70 74.82
N LEU A 414 -83.63 39.00 75.54
CA LEU A 414 -83.90 38.49 76.90
C LEU A 414 -84.12 39.65 77.89
N SER A 415 -83.50 40.82 77.69
CA SER A 415 -83.82 42.05 78.45
C SER A 415 -85.16 42.68 78.06
N GLY A 416 -85.62 42.46 76.82
CA GLY A 416 -86.91 42.90 76.31
C GLY A 416 -88.03 42.04 76.85
N GLU A 417 -87.90 40.72 76.79
CA GLU A 417 -88.87 39.78 77.36
C GLU A 417 -88.89 39.83 78.90
N ARG A 418 -87.77 40.16 79.58
CA ARG A 418 -87.81 40.50 81.01
C ARG A 418 -88.70 41.72 81.30
N ARG A 419 -88.53 42.81 80.54
CA ARG A 419 -89.41 43.99 80.65
C ARG A 419 -90.85 43.66 80.32
N ARG A 420 -91.10 42.84 79.29
CA ARG A 420 -92.44 42.36 78.93
C ARG A 420 -93.08 41.54 80.05
N ILE A 421 -92.31 40.71 80.75
CA ILE A 421 -92.76 39.97 81.93
C ILE A 421 -93.04 40.94 83.09
N GLU A 422 -92.21 41.97 83.31
CA GLU A 422 -92.47 43.02 84.31
C GLU A 422 -93.75 43.82 84.00
N ASP A 423 -93.95 44.25 82.76
CA ASP A 423 -95.17 44.92 82.28
C ASP A 423 -96.40 44.02 82.45
N LEU A 424 -96.31 42.73 82.06
CA LEU A 424 -97.37 41.75 82.27
C LEU A 424 -97.63 41.45 83.75
N LEU A 425 -96.63 41.53 84.63
CA LEU A 425 -96.80 41.38 86.08
C LEU A 425 -97.49 42.62 86.69
N LEU A 426 -97.20 43.82 86.19
CA LEU A 426 -97.91 45.05 86.57
C LEU A 426 -99.37 45.02 86.08
N GLU A 427 -99.60 44.64 84.82
CA GLU A 427 -100.94 44.46 84.26
C GLU A 427 -101.71 43.38 85.03
N ASN A 428 -101.10 42.23 85.32
CA ASN A 428 -101.71 41.16 86.11
C ASN A 428 -101.97 41.59 87.56
N GLY A 429 -101.14 42.47 88.14
CA GLY A 429 -101.41 43.13 89.42
C GLY A 429 -102.66 44.03 89.40
N HIS A 430 -102.88 44.75 88.30
CA HIS A 430 -104.10 45.52 88.04
C HIS A 430 -105.31 44.62 87.78
N LEU A 431 -105.17 43.61 86.91
CA LEU A 431 -106.23 42.63 86.61
C LEU A 431 -106.61 41.81 87.84
N THR A 432 -105.68 41.48 88.73
CA THR A 432 -105.96 40.81 90.01
C THR A 432 -106.76 41.72 90.95
N HIS A 433 -106.50 43.03 90.97
CA HIS A 433 -107.35 44.00 91.68
C HIS A 433 -108.76 44.07 91.08
N GLN A 434 -108.88 44.12 89.75
CA GLN A 434 -110.17 44.12 89.07
C GLN A 434 -110.93 42.80 89.31
N LEU A 435 -110.27 41.65 89.15
CA LEU A 435 -110.82 40.33 89.43
C LEU A 435 -111.23 40.15 90.88
N LYS A 436 -110.57 40.78 91.86
CA LYS A 436 -111.06 40.80 93.24
C LYS A 436 -112.42 41.50 93.33
N SER A 437 -112.57 42.67 92.68
CA SER A 437 -113.84 43.42 92.61
C SER A 437 -114.95 42.77 91.73
N PHE A 438 -114.60 41.74 90.94
CA PHE A 438 -115.53 40.94 90.15
C PHE A 438 -115.82 39.57 90.77
N SER A 439 -114.87 38.98 91.51
CA SER A 439 -115.06 37.75 92.27
C SER A 439 -116.08 37.95 93.39
N GLU A 440 -116.11 39.13 94.01
CA GLU A 440 -117.17 39.58 94.94
C GLU A 440 -118.56 39.68 94.28
N LYS A 441 -118.67 39.55 92.94
CA LYS A 441 -119.92 39.66 92.16
C LYS A 441 -120.29 38.42 91.36
N ASN A 442 -119.46 37.37 91.35
CA ASN A 442 -119.57 36.28 90.36
C ASN A 442 -119.35 34.89 90.99
N GLY A 443 -119.84 34.68 92.21
CA GLY A 443 -119.69 33.45 93.00
C GLY A 443 -120.51 32.23 92.53
N ASP A 444 -121.07 32.24 91.31
CA ASP A 444 -122.31 31.52 91.00
C ASP A 444 -122.27 30.46 89.76
N LEU A 445 -121.16 29.70 89.36
CA LEU A 445 -120.93 28.90 88.02
C LEU A 445 -120.15 27.45 87.88
N GLU A 446 -119.60 26.98 86.68
CA GLU A 446 -119.39 25.54 86.11
C GLU A 446 -118.00 24.94 85.47
N ARG A 447 -117.84 23.62 85.01
CA ARG A 447 -116.55 22.80 84.66
C ARG A 447 -116.56 21.61 83.53
N ARG A 448 -115.47 20.85 83.03
CA ARG A 448 -115.44 19.54 82.13
C ARG A 448 -114.07 18.72 81.79
N VAL A 449 -113.93 17.72 80.79
CA VAL A 449 -112.98 16.46 80.69
C VAL A 449 -112.46 15.87 79.25
N ASN A 450 -111.41 14.94 79.07
CA ASN A 450 -110.88 14.21 77.77
C ASN A 450 -109.92 12.87 77.83
N GLY A 451 -109.46 12.14 76.71
CA GLY A 451 -108.49 10.91 76.54
C GLY A 451 -108.20 10.31 75.04
N LEU A 452 -107.50 9.21 74.50
CA LEU A 452 -106.45 8.06 74.68
C LEU A 452 -106.13 7.25 73.27
N ASP A 453 -105.35 6.15 72.85
CA ASP A 453 -104.29 5.03 73.18
C ASP A 453 -103.69 4.16 71.91
N ASP A 454 -102.70 3.15 71.93
CA ASP A 454 -102.16 2.23 70.75
C ASP A 454 -101.39 0.78 70.93
N SER A 455 -100.41 0.24 70.07
CA SER A 455 -100.05 -1.24 69.71
C SER A 455 -98.62 -1.76 69.07
N THR A 456 -98.24 -3.10 68.86
CA THR A 456 -97.17 -3.78 67.88
C THR A 456 -96.68 -5.36 67.96
N PRO A 457 -96.10 -6.10 66.90
CA PRO A 457 -95.56 -7.58 66.87
C PRO A 457 -94.38 -8.14 65.85
N ARG A 458 -93.69 -9.40 65.91
CA ARG A 458 -92.80 -10.15 64.81
C ARG A 458 -91.83 -11.49 65.03
N GLU A 459 -91.64 -12.47 64.03
CA GLU A 459 -90.48 -13.46 63.52
C GLU A 459 -90.00 -15.00 63.92
N ARG A 460 -89.42 -15.85 62.94
CA ARG A 460 -88.39 -17.07 62.85
C ARG A 460 -88.67 -18.65 63.08
N ALA A 461 -87.86 -19.79 62.78
CA ALA A 461 -86.83 -20.35 61.75
C ALA A 461 -86.21 -21.88 61.91
N SER A 462 -85.55 -22.57 60.87
CA SER A 462 -84.63 -23.84 60.74
C SER A 462 -85.08 -25.37 60.47
N GLY A 463 -84.35 -26.24 59.68
CA GLY A 463 -84.28 -27.77 59.78
C GLY A 463 -84.51 -28.83 58.60
N SER A 464 -83.70 -29.94 58.54
CA SER A 464 -83.86 -31.37 58.04
C SER A 464 -84.17 -31.86 56.56
N LEU A 465 -83.82 -33.15 56.27
CA LEU A 465 -84.05 -33.96 55.04
C LEU A 465 -85.50 -34.45 54.83
N LEU A 466 -85.93 -34.60 53.57
CA LEU A 466 -86.55 -35.83 53.00
C LEU A 466 -86.45 -35.82 51.46
N ASP A 467 -85.39 -36.41 50.92
CA ASP A 467 -85.45 -37.05 49.59
C ASP A 467 -85.95 -38.50 49.82
N GLU A 468 -86.34 -39.20 48.76
CA GLU A 468 -87.01 -40.53 48.82
C GLU A 468 -88.39 -40.51 49.53
N MET A 469 -89.46 -40.29 48.76
CA MET A 469 -90.44 -41.33 48.39
C MET A 469 -91.80 -40.75 47.95
N GLU A 470 -92.40 -41.44 46.98
CA GLU A 470 -93.86 -41.64 46.83
C GLU A 470 -94.79 -40.43 46.53
N ASP A 471 -95.73 -40.51 45.59
CA ASP A 471 -95.91 -41.57 44.58
C ASP A 471 -96.74 -41.15 43.35
N CYS A 472 -96.73 -42.05 42.37
CA CYS A 472 -97.88 -42.47 41.58
C CYS A 472 -99.13 -41.58 41.49
N ASN A 473 -99.46 -41.30 40.22
CA ASN A 473 -100.77 -41.61 39.62
C ASN A 473 -101.97 -40.66 39.85
N ARG A 474 -102.41 -40.15 38.68
CA ARG A 474 -103.76 -40.43 38.12
C ARG A 474 -104.92 -39.54 38.58
N SER A 475 -104.93 -38.36 37.98
CA SER A 475 -106.14 -37.77 37.37
C SER A 475 -105.65 -36.88 36.21
N HIS A 476 -106.12 -36.91 34.96
CA HIS A 476 -107.13 -37.66 34.19
C HIS A 476 -106.85 -37.22 32.72
N ILE A 477 -106.72 -38.00 31.65
CA ILE A 477 -107.55 -39.11 31.10
C ILE A 477 -109.05 -38.82 31.07
N LEU A 478 -109.44 -37.64 30.55
CA LEU A 478 -110.69 -37.47 29.82
C LEU A 478 -110.62 -36.26 28.86
N GLY A 479 -109.84 -36.43 27.78
CA GLY A 479 -109.42 -35.37 26.86
C GLY A 479 -109.38 -35.77 25.38
N LEU A 480 -110.44 -36.42 24.88
CA LEU A 480 -110.81 -36.50 23.46
C LEU A 480 -109.97 -37.36 22.48
N GLU A 481 -109.18 -38.33 22.93
CA GLU A 481 -108.77 -39.47 22.06
C GLU A 481 -109.92 -40.43 21.69
N LEU A 482 -111.17 -40.08 22.03
CA LEU A 482 -112.32 -40.99 22.03
C LEU A 482 -113.43 -40.66 21.01
N GLU A 483 -113.20 -39.75 20.06
CA GLU A 483 -114.20 -39.37 19.05
C GLU A 483 -114.00 -40.02 17.66
N ASN A 484 -112.85 -40.66 17.39
CA ASN A 484 -112.56 -41.25 16.06
C ASN A 484 -112.59 -42.79 15.98
N ARG A 485 -113.30 -43.46 16.90
CA ARG A 485 -113.54 -44.93 16.88
C ARG A 485 -114.98 -45.34 17.22
N LYS A 486 -115.98 -44.75 16.54
CA LYS A 486 -117.40 -45.12 16.79
C LYS A 486 -118.36 -45.19 15.59
N LEU A 487 -117.88 -45.21 14.33
CA LEU A 487 -118.75 -45.15 13.14
C LEU A 487 -118.57 -46.22 12.04
N ARG A 488 -117.73 -47.25 12.21
CA ARG A 488 -117.62 -48.37 11.23
C ARG A 488 -117.80 -49.78 11.80
N ALA A 489 -118.58 -49.91 12.87
CA ALA A 489 -119.24 -51.16 13.23
C ALA A 489 -120.67 -51.19 12.64
N LYS A 490 -120.75 -51.36 11.30
CA LYS A 490 -122.01 -51.49 10.54
C LYS A 490 -121.82 -52.35 9.27
N LEU A 491 -122.05 -53.67 9.36
CA LEU A 491 -122.63 -54.63 8.39
C LEU A 491 -122.13 -56.08 8.67
N ASP A 492 -123.00 -57.11 8.59
CA ASP A 492 -122.60 -58.55 8.64
C ASP A 492 -123.73 -59.55 8.15
N SER A 493 -123.40 -60.62 7.35
CA SER A 493 -124.24 -61.79 6.84
C SER A 493 -123.68 -62.45 5.52
N SER A 494 -124.13 -63.55 4.83
CA SER A 494 -124.77 -64.92 5.03
C SER A 494 -125.07 -65.59 3.62
N THR A 495 -125.36 -66.88 3.28
CA THR A 495 -125.24 -68.31 3.76
C THR A 495 -125.75 -69.36 2.68
N ASN A 496 -125.27 -70.64 2.66
CA ASN A 496 -125.89 -71.92 2.11
C ASN A 496 -126.08 -72.18 0.57
N SER A 497 -126.42 -73.39 0.00
CA SER A 497 -126.09 -74.86 0.21
C SER A 497 -126.85 -75.88 -0.75
N VAL A 498 -126.42 -77.18 -0.88
CA VAL A 498 -127.20 -78.45 -1.25
C VAL A 498 -127.56 -78.74 -2.77
N THR A 499 -127.67 -79.95 -3.41
CA THR A 499 -127.10 -81.37 -3.37
C THR A 499 -127.33 -82.16 -4.75
N ASP A 500 -127.70 -83.48 -4.76
CA ASP A 500 -127.30 -84.61 -5.69
C ASP A 500 -128.43 -85.70 -5.88
N SER A 501 -128.46 -86.83 -6.67
CA SER A 501 -127.82 -87.41 -7.91
C SER A 501 -128.53 -88.77 -8.35
N GLU A 502 -127.93 -89.63 -9.23
CA GLU A 502 -128.25 -91.07 -9.63
C GLU A 502 -129.47 -91.37 -10.60
N GLU A 503 -129.71 -92.51 -11.34
CA GLU A 503 -129.06 -93.85 -11.61
C GLU A 503 -129.47 -94.48 -13.02
N LEU A 504 -129.49 -95.84 -13.25
CA LEU A 504 -129.41 -96.56 -14.56
C LEU A 504 -130.28 -97.88 -14.68
N GLY A 505 -130.17 -98.72 -15.75
CA GLY A 505 -130.84 -100.05 -15.84
C GLY A 505 -130.74 -100.94 -17.13
N THR A 506 -131.39 -100.57 -18.24
CA THR A 506 -131.74 -101.48 -19.39
C THR A 506 -130.61 -101.83 -20.38
N LEU A 507 -129.35 -101.78 -19.94
CA LEU A 507 -128.17 -101.69 -20.81
C LEU A 507 -127.87 -102.89 -21.74
N ARG A 508 -128.37 -104.09 -21.44
CA ARG A 508 -127.87 -105.34 -22.03
C ARG A 508 -128.18 -105.55 -23.51
N ALA A 509 -129.22 -104.92 -24.06
CA ALA A 509 -129.57 -105.05 -25.49
C ALA A 509 -128.61 -104.31 -26.43
N ASN A 510 -127.85 -103.34 -25.93
CA ASN A 510 -126.95 -102.51 -26.75
C ASN A 510 -125.61 -103.19 -27.08
N LEU A 511 -125.23 -104.24 -26.34
CA LEU A 511 -123.89 -104.82 -26.39
C LEU A 511 -123.53 -105.37 -27.79
N LEU A 512 -124.43 -106.16 -28.40
CA LEU A 512 -124.18 -106.80 -29.70
C LEU A 512 -124.06 -105.78 -30.86
N LYS A 513 -124.59 -104.56 -30.71
CA LYS A 513 -124.43 -103.46 -31.68
C LYS A 513 -123.13 -102.67 -31.49
N ALA A 514 -122.46 -102.79 -30.34
CA ALA A 514 -121.16 -102.17 -30.12
C ALA A 514 -120.02 -102.98 -30.80
N GLU A 515 -120.16 -104.30 -30.87
CA GLU A 515 -119.12 -105.22 -31.34
C GLU A 515 -118.77 -105.04 -32.82
N ILE A 516 -119.77 -104.79 -33.68
CA ILE A 516 -119.54 -104.46 -35.10
C ILE A 516 -118.83 -103.10 -35.25
N ARG A 517 -119.25 -102.09 -34.48
CA ARG A 517 -118.66 -100.73 -34.50
C ARG A 517 -117.20 -100.72 -34.05
N LEU A 518 -116.81 -101.63 -33.16
CA LEU A 518 -115.41 -101.76 -32.71
C LEU A 518 -114.47 -102.15 -33.85
N SER A 519 -114.93 -102.95 -34.82
CA SER A 519 -114.11 -103.35 -35.98
C SER A 519 -113.83 -102.19 -36.93
N GLU A 520 -114.83 -101.34 -37.20
CA GLU A 520 -114.69 -100.16 -38.06
C GLU A 520 -113.79 -99.12 -37.39
N ALA A 521 -114.02 -98.85 -36.09
CA ALA A 521 -113.21 -97.93 -35.29
C ALA A 521 -111.72 -98.34 -35.23
N HIS A 522 -111.42 -99.64 -35.26
CA HIS A 522 -110.03 -100.13 -35.26
C HIS A 522 -109.25 -99.65 -36.50
N GLY A 523 -109.88 -99.70 -37.68
CA GLY A 523 -109.26 -99.30 -38.95
C GLY A 523 -109.05 -97.80 -39.13
N GLU A 524 -109.76 -96.96 -38.37
CA GLU A 524 -109.52 -95.51 -38.31
C GLU A 524 -108.42 -95.17 -37.30
N ASN A 525 -108.42 -95.82 -36.13
CA ASN A 525 -107.41 -95.65 -35.10
C ASN A 525 -106.00 -95.95 -35.65
N ASP A 526 -105.88 -97.02 -36.44
CA ASP A 526 -104.65 -97.44 -37.12
C ASP A 526 -104.10 -96.39 -38.12
N LYS A 527 -104.94 -95.50 -38.65
CA LYS A 527 -104.51 -94.36 -39.49
C LYS A 527 -104.07 -93.18 -38.64
N MET A 528 -104.78 -92.90 -37.54
CA MET A 528 -104.43 -91.83 -36.60
C MET A 528 -103.08 -92.08 -35.94
N THR A 529 -102.78 -93.32 -35.52
CA THR A 529 -101.46 -93.70 -34.98
C THR A 529 -100.33 -93.32 -35.94
N ARG A 530 -100.43 -93.68 -37.23
CA ARG A 530 -99.42 -93.36 -38.27
C ARG A 530 -99.34 -91.87 -38.64
N GLN A 531 -100.27 -91.04 -38.16
CA GLN A 531 -100.19 -89.58 -38.27
C GLN A 531 -99.55 -88.96 -37.01
N VAL A 532 -99.90 -89.46 -35.83
CA VAL A 532 -99.25 -89.08 -34.56
C VAL A 532 -97.76 -89.43 -34.57
N GLU A 533 -97.36 -90.60 -35.09
CA GLU A 533 -95.96 -91.02 -35.22
C GLU A 533 -95.13 -90.06 -36.10
N ARG A 534 -95.71 -89.51 -37.18
CA ARG A 534 -95.04 -88.54 -38.06
C ARG A 534 -94.85 -87.20 -37.36
N MET A 535 -95.91 -86.65 -36.76
CA MET A 535 -95.80 -85.41 -35.98
C MET A 535 -94.84 -85.55 -34.79
N ALA A 536 -94.80 -86.72 -34.14
CA ALA A 536 -93.86 -87.01 -33.06
C ALA A 536 -92.40 -87.12 -33.54
N LYS A 537 -92.15 -87.45 -34.80
CA LYS A 537 -90.82 -87.41 -35.43
C LYS A 537 -90.43 -85.97 -35.79
N GLU A 538 -91.30 -85.24 -36.47
CA GLU A 538 -91.10 -83.83 -36.84
C GLU A 538 -90.86 -82.94 -35.61
N ALA A 539 -91.61 -83.18 -34.52
CA ALA A 539 -91.40 -82.50 -33.23
C ALA A 539 -90.04 -82.81 -32.58
N LYS A 540 -89.52 -84.05 -32.72
CA LYS A 540 -88.17 -84.40 -32.24
C LYS A 540 -87.07 -83.72 -33.06
N GLU A 541 -87.22 -83.67 -34.38
CA GLU A 541 -86.26 -83.02 -35.28
C GLU A 541 -86.22 -81.50 -35.03
N SER A 542 -87.39 -80.87 -34.85
CA SER A 542 -87.49 -79.47 -34.42
C SER A 542 -86.87 -79.22 -33.03
N ALA A 543 -87.11 -80.09 -32.04
CA ALA A 543 -86.54 -79.95 -30.71
C ALA A 543 -84.99 -80.07 -30.68
N VAL A 544 -84.39 -80.83 -31.60
CA VAL A 544 -82.92 -80.89 -31.76
C VAL A 544 -82.38 -79.60 -32.39
N GLN A 545 -83.06 -79.05 -33.40
CA GLN A 545 -82.69 -77.75 -33.99
C GLN A 545 -82.79 -76.61 -32.96
N MET A 546 -83.82 -76.64 -32.11
CA MET A 546 -84.02 -75.64 -31.05
C MET A 546 -82.83 -75.62 -30.07
N LYS A 547 -82.37 -76.79 -29.60
CA LYS A 547 -81.20 -76.90 -28.73
C LYS A 547 -79.90 -76.41 -29.37
N PHE A 548 -79.67 -76.73 -30.64
CA PHE A 548 -78.48 -76.25 -31.35
C PHE A 548 -78.47 -74.72 -31.47
N LEU A 549 -79.63 -74.09 -31.64
CA LEU A 549 -79.78 -72.64 -31.64
C LEU A 549 -79.63 -72.04 -30.23
N GLU A 550 -80.08 -72.73 -29.18
CA GLU A 550 -79.84 -72.33 -27.79
C GLU A 550 -78.34 -72.34 -27.43
N GLU A 551 -77.61 -73.40 -27.81
CA GLU A 551 -76.15 -73.50 -27.63
C GLU A 551 -75.40 -72.43 -28.43
N ALA A 552 -75.77 -72.19 -29.69
CA ALA A 552 -75.20 -71.12 -30.50
C ALA A 552 -75.45 -69.72 -29.90
N LEU A 553 -76.65 -69.48 -29.34
CA LEU A 553 -76.98 -68.23 -28.64
C LEU A 553 -76.31 -68.09 -27.27
N ALA A 554 -75.93 -69.19 -26.62
CA ALA A 554 -75.12 -69.17 -25.40
C ALA A 554 -73.69 -68.72 -25.72
N ASN A 555 -73.04 -69.36 -26.69
CA ASN A 555 -71.66 -69.03 -27.11
C ASN A 555 -71.56 -67.56 -27.58
N MET A 556 -72.51 -67.10 -28.40
CA MET A 556 -72.55 -65.70 -28.87
C MET A 556 -72.79 -64.67 -27.75
N ARG A 557 -73.28 -65.08 -26.57
CA ARG A 557 -73.35 -64.21 -25.38
C ARG A 557 -72.03 -64.19 -24.63
N GLU A 558 -71.37 -65.34 -24.49
CA GLU A 558 -70.05 -65.45 -23.86
C GLU A 558 -68.99 -64.65 -24.65
N ASP A 559 -68.92 -64.81 -25.98
CA ASP A 559 -68.04 -64.03 -26.86
C ASP A 559 -68.28 -62.52 -26.72
N ARG A 560 -69.55 -62.10 -26.66
CA ARG A 560 -69.94 -60.69 -26.45
C ARG A 560 -69.49 -60.18 -25.09
N ASP A 561 -69.64 -60.97 -24.03
CA ASP A 561 -69.36 -60.54 -22.66
C ASP A 561 -67.85 -60.50 -22.39
N VAL A 562 -67.07 -61.41 -22.99
CA VAL A 562 -65.59 -61.32 -23.06
C VAL A 562 -65.15 -60.08 -23.85
N CYS A 563 -65.77 -59.80 -25.00
CA CYS A 563 -65.47 -58.59 -25.79
C CYS A 563 -65.78 -57.30 -25.01
N MET A 564 -66.89 -57.27 -24.26
CA MET A 564 -67.24 -56.17 -23.36
C MET A 564 -66.25 -55.99 -22.21
N GLN A 565 -65.75 -57.07 -21.60
CA GLN A 565 -64.71 -56.99 -20.57
C GLN A 565 -63.40 -56.43 -21.13
N ASN A 566 -62.92 -56.96 -22.26
CA ASN A 566 -61.71 -56.47 -22.94
C ASN A 566 -61.82 -54.97 -23.29
N LEU A 567 -62.99 -54.51 -23.72
CA LEU A 567 -63.23 -53.10 -24.07
C LEU A 567 -63.34 -52.20 -22.82
N GLN A 568 -63.84 -52.71 -21.70
CA GLN A 568 -63.81 -52.01 -20.40
C GLN A 568 -62.38 -51.90 -19.86
N GLU A 569 -61.58 -52.97 -19.94
CA GLU A 569 -60.18 -52.97 -19.51
C GLU A 569 -59.31 -52.05 -20.38
N ALA A 570 -59.49 -52.08 -21.71
CA ALA A 570 -58.84 -51.12 -22.61
C ALA A 570 -59.17 -49.65 -22.26
N ARG A 571 -60.44 -49.35 -21.94
CA ARG A 571 -60.84 -47.99 -21.47
C ARG A 571 -60.21 -47.62 -20.13
N LYS A 572 -60.15 -48.55 -19.18
CA LYS A 572 -59.50 -48.35 -17.88
C LYS A 572 -58.00 -48.06 -18.05
N ASN A 573 -57.32 -48.84 -18.88
CA ASN A 573 -55.89 -48.67 -19.13
C ASN A 573 -55.59 -47.37 -19.90
N PHE A 574 -56.44 -46.97 -20.85
CA PHE A 574 -56.32 -45.67 -21.50
C PHE A 574 -56.56 -44.50 -20.52
N SER A 575 -57.54 -44.62 -19.61
CA SER A 575 -57.79 -43.62 -18.58
C SER A 575 -56.64 -43.49 -17.57
N LEU A 576 -55.96 -44.60 -17.24
CA LEU A 576 -54.77 -44.58 -16.40
C LEU A 576 -53.60 -43.89 -17.12
N PHE A 577 -53.31 -44.30 -18.36
CA PHE A 577 -52.28 -43.65 -19.19
C PHE A 577 -52.53 -42.15 -19.39
N GLN A 578 -53.79 -41.75 -19.62
CA GLN A 578 -54.15 -40.34 -19.75
C GLN A 578 -53.92 -39.57 -18.45
N ASN A 579 -54.31 -40.14 -17.31
CA ASN A 579 -54.05 -39.52 -15.99
C ASN A 579 -52.54 -39.41 -15.71
N ASP A 580 -51.77 -40.47 -15.93
CA ASP A 580 -50.32 -40.48 -15.71
C ASP A 580 -49.60 -39.46 -16.60
N MET A 581 -50.00 -39.34 -17.88
CA MET A 581 -49.48 -38.31 -18.78
C MET A 581 -49.82 -36.89 -18.30
N THR A 582 -51.04 -36.65 -17.80
CA THR A 582 -51.38 -35.34 -17.21
C THR A 582 -50.67 -35.06 -15.89
N ASN A 583 -50.43 -36.08 -15.06
CA ASN A 583 -49.67 -35.97 -13.82
C ASN A 583 -48.20 -35.64 -14.13
N GLN A 584 -47.58 -36.35 -15.08
CA GLN A 584 -46.21 -36.07 -15.50
C GLN A 584 -46.06 -34.66 -16.06
N MET A 585 -46.94 -34.22 -16.96
CA MET A 585 -46.86 -32.85 -17.49
C MET A 585 -47.10 -31.79 -16.40
N THR A 586 -48.03 -32.00 -15.47
CA THR A 586 -48.24 -31.03 -14.37
C THR A 586 -47.11 -31.01 -13.36
N GLU A 587 -46.45 -32.15 -13.10
CA GLU A 587 -45.24 -32.22 -12.28
C GLU A 587 -44.05 -31.53 -12.96
N ASP A 588 -43.85 -31.75 -14.26
CA ASP A 588 -42.76 -31.13 -15.02
C ASP A 588 -42.99 -29.62 -15.23
N PHE A 589 -44.22 -29.17 -15.46
CA PHE A 589 -44.56 -27.74 -15.38
C PHE A 589 -44.35 -27.18 -13.96
N SER A 590 -44.68 -27.93 -12.90
CA SER A 590 -44.43 -27.48 -11.52
C SER A 590 -42.93 -27.32 -11.22
N LYS A 591 -42.07 -28.22 -11.71
CA LYS A 591 -40.61 -28.09 -11.64
C LYS A 591 -40.16 -26.86 -12.41
N ARG A 592 -40.61 -26.69 -13.66
CA ARG A 592 -40.21 -25.55 -14.51
C ARG A 592 -40.60 -24.20 -13.94
N THR A 593 -41.78 -24.09 -13.33
CA THR A 593 -42.20 -22.87 -12.61
C THR A 593 -41.29 -22.60 -11.41
N LYS A 594 -40.99 -23.60 -10.58
CA LYS A 594 -40.08 -23.45 -9.42
C LYS A 594 -38.65 -23.08 -9.83
N GLU A 595 -38.14 -23.64 -10.92
CA GLU A 595 -36.84 -23.28 -11.51
C GLU A 595 -36.82 -21.80 -11.93
N LEU A 596 -37.88 -21.34 -12.61
CA LEU A 596 -38.01 -19.95 -13.03
C LEU A 596 -38.22 -18.98 -11.85
N GLU A 597 -38.99 -19.38 -10.84
CA GLU A 597 -39.17 -18.60 -9.60
C GLU A 597 -37.85 -18.46 -8.83
N ALA A 598 -37.06 -19.53 -8.72
CA ALA A 598 -35.73 -19.50 -8.09
C ALA A 598 -34.73 -18.63 -8.86
N LEU A 599 -34.69 -18.74 -10.19
CA LEU A 599 -33.85 -17.87 -11.04
C LEU A 599 -34.27 -16.38 -10.96
N LEU A 600 -35.57 -16.11 -10.86
CA LEU A 600 -36.12 -14.76 -10.71
C LEU A 600 -35.85 -14.19 -9.31
N ALA A 601 -35.82 -15.02 -8.26
CA ALA A 601 -35.38 -14.64 -6.93
C ALA A 601 -33.88 -14.29 -6.91
N ALA A 602 -33.03 -15.18 -7.43
CA ALA A 602 -31.58 -14.95 -7.52
C ALA A 602 -31.25 -13.66 -8.30
N ARG A 603 -31.90 -13.42 -9.44
CA ARG A 603 -31.70 -12.18 -10.22
C ARG A 603 -32.22 -10.91 -9.52
N LYS A 604 -33.19 -11.02 -8.60
CA LYS A 604 -33.60 -9.88 -7.74
C LYS A 604 -32.55 -9.59 -6.67
N GLU A 605 -31.96 -10.62 -6.09
CA GLU A 605 -30.90 -10.49 -5.07
C GLU A 605 -29.62 -9.90 -5.68
N GLU A 606 -29.20 -10.38 -6.85
CA GLU A 606 -28.09 -9.79 -7.61
C GLU A 606 -28.37 -8.32 -8.01
N LEU A 607 -29.61 -7.97 -8.40
CA LEU A 607 -30.00 -6.58 -8.68
C LEU A 607 -30.00 -5.70 -7.43
N LEU A 608 -30.30 -6.26 -6.25
CA LEU A 608 -30.22 -5.55 -4.98
C LEU A 608 -28.76 -5.23 -4.64
N ILE A 609 -27.87 -6.22 -4.73
CA ILE A 609 -26.42 -6.06 -4.51
C ILE A 609 -25.84 -5.03 -5.49
N MET A 610 -26.17 -5.11 -6.78
CA MET A 610 -25.76 -4.10 -7.77
C MET A 610 -26.28 -2.69 -7.46
N ALA A 611 -27.48 -2.55 -6.89
CA ALA A 611 -28.02 -1.25 -6.49
C ALA A 611 -27.31 -0.69 -5.25
N GLU A 612 -27.01 -1.54 -4.26
CA GLU A 612 -26.19 -1.14 -3.11
C GLU A 612 -24.77 -0.76 -3.51
N ASP A 613 -24.13 -1.54 -4.39
CA ASP A 613 -22.76 -1.27 -4.85
C ASP A 613 -22.69 -0.01 -5.71
N LYS A 614 -23.70 0.24 -6.55
CA LYS A 614 -23.89 1.54 -7.21
C LYS A 614 -23.97 2.68 -6.18
N GLN A 615 -24.77 2.52 -5.13
CA GLN A 615 -24.90 3.55 -4.08
C GLN A 615 -23.60 3.76 -3.29
N LYS A 616 -22.83 2.68 -3.02
CA LYS A 616 -21.50 2.75 -2.41
C LYS A 616 -20.55 3.58 -3.29
N ILE A 617 -20.49 3.28 -4.60
CA ILE A 617 -19.67 4.00 -5.59
C ILE A 617 -20.09 5.47 -5.69
N GLU A 618 -21.38 5.79 -5.80
CA GLU A 618 -21.88 7.17 -5.83
C GLU A 618 -21.47 7.93 -4.55
N SER A 619 -21.56 7.29 -3.38
CA SER A 619 -21.12 7.88 -2.10
C SER A 619 -19.60 8.04 -1.94
N GLN A 620 -18.80 7.33 -2.73
CA GLN A 620 -17.35 7.50 -2.79
C GLN A 620 -16.98 8.63 -3.74
N LEU A 621 -17.63 8.67 -4.91
CA LEU A 621 -17.44 9.69 -5.94
C LEU A 621 -17.82 11.09 -5.41
N ASP A 622 -18.88 11.20 -4.61
CA ASP A 622 -19.23 12.46 -3.93
C ASP A 622 -18.29 12.84 -2.76
N ARG A 623 -17.57 11.89 -2.16
CA ARG A 623 -16.50 12.19 -1.18
C ARG A 623 -15.23 12.71 -1.86
N LEU A 624 -14.78 12.03 -2.93
CA LEU A 624 -13.67 12.51 -3.77
C LEU A 624 -13.95 13.91 -4.33
N ARG A 625 -15.20 14.23 -4.68
CA ARG A 625 -15.63 15.59 -5.08
C ARG A 625 -15.61 16.63 -3.94
N VAL A 626 -15.64 16.23 -2.67
CA VAL A 626 -15.46 17.14 -1.53
C VAL A 626 -13.98 17.34 -1.27
N GLU A 627 -13.23 16.24 -1.17
CA GLU A 627 -11.77 16.23 -1.00
C GLU A 627 -11.07 17.06 -2.10
N GLN A 628 -11.44 16.88 -3.39
CA GLN A 628 -10.92 17.70 -4.50
C GLN A 628 -11.23 19.21 -4.38
N ARG A 629 -12.36 19.59 -3.75
CA ARG A 629 -12.68 21.01 -3.52
C ARG A 629 -11.90 21.57 -2.34
N GLU A 630 -11.72 20.77 -1.28
CA GLU A 630 -10.93 21.14 -0.11
C GLU A 630 -9.46 21.34 -0.50
N SER A 631 -8.84 20.38 -1.22
CA SER A 631 -7.49 20.54 -1.76
C SER A 631 -7.34 21.72 -2.74
N LYS A 632 -8.39 22.08 -3.50
CA LYS A 632 -8.37 23.27 -4.36
C LYS A 632 -8.38 24.56 -3.56
N VAL A 633 -9.13 24.62 -2.45
CA VAL A 633 -9.15 25.77 -1.53
C VAL A 633 -7.82 25.89 -0.79
N GLU A 634 -7.22 24.78 -0.37
CA GLU A 634 -5.87 24.77 0.22
C GLU A 634 -4.82 25.26 -0.79
N LEU A 635 -4.89 24.82 -2.07
CA LEU A 635 -3.99 25.31 -3.12
C LEU A 635 -4.15 26.83 -3.36
N GLU A 636 -5.39 27.33 -3.38
CA GLU A 636 -5.69 28.77 -3.51
C GLU A 636 -5.14 29.57 -2.32
N GLN A 637 -5.27 29.06 -1.09
CA GLN A 637 -4.68 29.67 0.11
C GLN A 637 -3.15 29.69 0.05
N MET A 638 -2.51 28.57 -0.32
CA MET A 638 -1.05 28.47 -0.47
C MET A 638 -0.51 29.40 -1.57
N LEU A 639 -1.25 29.62 -2.66
CA LEU A 639 -0.91 30.61 -3.68
C LEU A 639 -1.07 32.05 -3.16
N GLU A 640 -2.10 32.35 -2.38
CA GLU A 640 -2.26 33.67 -1.78
C GLU A 640 -1.15 33.95 -0.75
N GLU A 641 -0.78 32.98 0.09
CA GLU A 641 0.37 33.06 0.99
C GLU A 641 1.70 33.22 0.24
N ALA A 642 1.93 32.46 -0.83
CA ALA A 642 3.10 32.64 -1.70
C ALA A 642 3.20 34.09 -2.21
N SER A 643 2.10 34.65 -2.75
CA SER A 643 2.06 36.04 -3.24
C SER A 643 2.35 37.07 -2.12
N LYS A 644 1.84 36.83 -0.90
CA LYS A 644 2.14 37.66 0.28
C LYS A 644 3.63 37.60 0.62
N THR A 645 4.24 36.41 0.66
CA THR A 645 5.68 36.26 0.93
C THR A 645 6.56 36.87 -0.16
N GLU A 646 6.16 36.80 -1.44
CA GLU A 646 6.88 37.46 -2.54
C GLU A 646 6.83 38.99 -2.41
N SER A 647 5.65 39.56 -2.08
CA SER A 647 5.53 40.99 -1.82
C SER A 647 6.37 41.46 -0.62
N ALA A 648 6.49 40.62 0.42
CA ALA A 648 7.36 40.84 1.56
C ALA A 648 8.85 40.76 1.17
N LEU A 649 9.24 39.82 0.32
CA LEU A 649 10.59 39.73 -0.25
C LEU A 649 10.95 40.98 -1.06
N VAL A 650 10.06 41.46 -1.93
CA VAL A 650 10.27 42.67 -2.74
C VAL A 650 10.41 43.92 -1.87
N THR A 651 9.65 44.05 -0.77
CA THR A 651 9.79 45.17 0.17
C THR A 651 11.07 45.07 1.02
N LEU A 652 11.43 43.89 1.49
CA LEU A 652 12.70 43.63 2.19
C LEU A 652 13.92 43.88 1.29
N GLU A 653 13.87 43.52 0.01
CA GLU A 653 14.99 43.77 -0.90
C GLU A 653 15.14 45.26 -1.24
N ARG A 654 14.02 46.01 -1.32
CA ARG A 654 14.04 47.49 -1.39
C ARG A 654 14.68 48.10 -0.14
N ALA A 655 14.33 47.62 1.05
CA ALA A 655 14.93 48.05 2.32
C ALA A 655 16.44 47.74 2.37
N ARG A 656 16.86 46.52 1.99
CA ARG A 656 18.26 46.12 1.84
C ARG A 656 19.02 47.04 0.87
N LYS A 657 18.43 47.37 -0.27
CA LYS A 657 19.02 48.30 -1.27
C LYS A 657 19.09 49.76 -0.78
N ALA A 658 18.28 50.16 0.20
CA ALA A 658 18.41 51.44 0.88
C ALA A 658 19.53 51.42 1.93
N LEU A 659 19.57 50.39 2.79
CA LEU A 659 20.59 50.22 3.83
C LEU A 659 22.01 50.08 3.24
N GLU A 660 22.18 49.38 2.12
CA GLU A 660 23.48 49.26 1.45
C GLU A 660 23.96 50.62 0.88
N LYS A 661 23.05 51.49 0.42
CA LYS A 661 23.39 52.87 0.03
C LYS A 661 23.78 53.71 1.24
N GLU A 662 23.05 53.60 2.35
CA GLU A 662 23.38 54.31 3.58
C GLU A 662 24.76 53.87 4.13
N LYS A 663 25.05 52.57 4.12
CA LYS A 663 26.36 52.00 4.44
C LYS A 663 27.49 52.54 3.57
N ILE A 664 27.28 52.71 2.26
CA ILE A 664 28.26 53.36 1.37
C ILE A 664 28.48 54.82 1.78
N VAL A 665 27.41 55.59 2.01
CA VAL A 665 27.49 57.01 2.44
C VAL A 665 28.13 57.15 3.83
N LEU A 666 27.92 56.20 4.75
CA LEU A 666 28.58 56.16 6.05
C LEU A 666 30.07 55.82 5.91
N LYS A 667 30.44 54.92 4.99
CA LYS A 667 31.84 54.64 4.70
C LYS A 667 32.54 55.88 4.11
N GLU A 668 31.94 56.54 3.12
CA GLU A 668 32.48 57.79 2.55
C GLU A 668 32.62 58.93 3.58
N LYS A 669 31.90 58.88 4.71
CA LYS A 669 32.09 59.80 5.84
C LYS A 669 33.21 59.35 6.77
N LEU A 670 33.33 58.05 7.03
CA LEU A 670 34.44 57.49 7.81
C LEU A 670 35.78 57.76 7.13
N ASP A 671 35.89 57.43 5.84
CA ASP A 671 37.11 57.61 5.04
C ASP A 671 37.59 59.09 5.11
N LYS A 672 36.66 60.07 5.05
CA LYS A 672 36.96 61.51 5.21
C LYS A 672 37.37 61.92 6.64
N LEU A 673 36.74 61.33 7.66
CA LEU A 673 37.11 61.58 9.06
C LEU A 673 38.50 60.98 9.38
N GLU A 674 38.91 59.90 8.71
CA GLU A 674 40.27 59.36 8.79
C GLU A 674 41.28 60.30 8.09
N GLU A 675 40.95 60.86 6.92
CA GLU A 675 41.76 61.90 6.26
C GLU A 675 41.95 63.16 7.15
N GLU A 676 40.87 63.69 7.73
CA GLU A 676 40.94 64.82 8.67
C GLU A 676 41.78 64.51 9.91
N LEU A 677 41.69 63.29 10.43
CA LEU A 677 42.42 62.84 11.62
C LEU A 677 43.92 62.66 11.34
N GLU A 678 44.32 62.20 10.15
CA GLU A 678 45.72 62.21 9.72
C GLU A 678 46.25 63.63 9.48
N GLU A 679 45.44 64.55 8.95
CA GLU A 679 45.87 65.94 8.82
C GLU A 679 46.10 66.59 10.21
N ILE A 680 45.25 66.29 11.20
CA ILE A 680 45.43 66.74 12.58
C ILE A 680 46.69 66.13 13.21
N LYS A 681 46.99 64.83 12.99
CA LYS A 681 48.25 64.20 13.42
C LYS A 681 49.47 64.91 12.82
N LEU A 682 49.45 65.18 11.51
CA LEU A 682 50.53 65.90 10.81
C LEU A 682 50.72 67.33 11.36
N ARG A 683 49.63 68.07 11.59
CA ARG A 683 49.66 69.41 12.22
C ARG A 683 50.25 69.36 13.64
N ASN A 684 49.84 68.39 14.46
CA ASN A 684 50.36 68.21 15.83
C ASN A 684 51.86 67.86 15.84
N MET A 685 52.29 66.93 14.99
CA MET A 685 53.71 66.57 14.84
C MET A 685 54.56 67.77 14.38
N ASN A 686 54.04 68.61 13.49
CA ASN A 686 54.71 69.85 13.08
C ASN A 686 54.78 70.88 14.23
N ASN A 687 53.71 71.03 15.02
CA ASN A 687 53.73 71.88 16.21
C ASN A 687 54.73 71.39 17.26
N GLU A 688 54.82 70.08 17.52
CA GLU A 688 55.80 69.52 18.44
C GLU A 688 57.24 69.70 17.96
N ASN A 689 57.48 69.55 16.65
CA ASN A 689 58.76 69.86 16.02
C ASN A 689 59.13 71.36 16.14
N LEU A 690 58.15 72.27 16.07
CA LEU A 690 58.36 73.70 16.30
C LEU A 690 58.64 74.01 17.77
N SER A 691 57.92 73.41 18.71
CA SER A 691 58.17 73.53 20.15
C SER A 691 59.57 73.05 20.54
N ARG A 692 60.00 71.87 20.06
CA ARG A 692 61.37 71.36 20.29
C ARG A 692 62.45 72.25 19.66
N ARG A 693 62.16 72.95 18.55
CA ARG A 693 63.06 73.97 17.98
C ARG A 693 63.11 75.26 18.82
N LEU A 694 61.98 75.68 19.40
CA LEU A 694 61.89 76.85 20.25
C LEU A 694 62.60 76.62 21.60
N GLU A 695 62.35 75.49 22.26
CA GLU A 695 63.02 75.08 23.50
C GLU A 695 64.56 75.02 23.34
N ASN A 696 65.04 74.52 22.20
CA ASN A 696 66.47 74.52 21.89
C ASN A 696 67.01 75.93 21.62
N ALA A 697 66.24 76.83 20.99
CA ALA A 697 66.63 78.22 20.83
C ALA A 697 66.70 78.94 22.19
N GLU A 698 65.73 78.71 23.09
CA GLU A 698 65.72 79.24 24.45
C GLU A 698 66.94 78.78 25.26
N LYS A 699 67.33 77.50 25.20
CA LYS A 699 68.57 77.00 25.80
C LYS A 699 69.80 77.75 25.28
N THR A 700 69.95 77.94 23.96
CA THR A 700 71.07 78.72 23.42
C THR A 700 71.03 80.22 23.76
N LEU A 701 69.88 80.77 24.13
CA LEU A 701 69.76 82.14 24.64
C LEU A 701 70.16 82.22 26.12
N ILE A 702 69.83 81.21 26.94
CA ILE A 702 70.29 81.10 28.33
C ILE A 702 71.82 80.99 28.36
N GLU A 703 72.40 80.05 27.61
CA GLU A 703 73.86 79.87 27.48
C GLU A 703 74.58 81.17 27.08
N ARG A 704 73.96 81.98 26.20
CA ARG A 704 74.50 83.28 25.78
C ARG A 704 74.35 84.35 26.86
N ASN A 705 73.24 84.37 27.61
CA ASN A 705 73.04 85.30 28.71
C ASN A 705 73.98 85.02 29.88
N ASP A 706 74.18 83.75 30.22
CA ASP A 706 75.18 83.32 31.20
C ASP A 706 76.58 83.74 30.75
N ARG A 707 76.91 83.54 29.47
CA ARG A 707 78.21 83.97 28.92
C ARG A 707 78.38 85.50 28.88
N ILE A 708 77.30 86.27 28.74
CA ILE A 708 77.33 87.72 28.89
C ILE A 708 77.55 88.10 30.36
N SER A 709 76.91 87.40 31.30
CA SER A 709 77.10 87.60 32.75
C SER A 709 78.56 87.35 33.18
N ASP A 710 79.20 86.28 32.69
CA ASP A 710 80.64 86.03 32.85
C ASP A 710 81.49 87.23 32.38
N LEU A 711 81.28 87.68 31.14
CA LEU A 711 82.04 88.76 30.52
C LEU A 711 81.80 90.11 31.20
N ASP A 712 80.64 90.28 31.83
CA ASP A 712 80.29 91.46 32.63
C ASP A 712 80.92 91.41 34.03
N ALA A 713 81.10 90.20 34.60
CA ALA A 713 81.90 89.98 35.81
C ALA A 713 83.41 90.22 35.56
N ASP A 714 83.96 89.69 34.47
CA ASP A 714 85.33 89.95 34.01
C ASP A 714 85.55 91.45 33.73
N ASN A 715 84.58 92.14 33.14
CA ASN A 715 84.64 93.60 32.98
C ASN A 715 84.68 94.34 34.32
N ARG A 716 84.02 93.83 35.37
CA ARG A 716 84.04 94.44 36.72
C ARG A 716 85.37 94.20 37.41
N THR A 717 85.94 93.00 37.34
CA THR A 717 87.26 92.69 37.92
C THR A 717 88.38 93.47 37.21
N LEU A 718 88.35 93.53 35.87
CA LEU A 718 89.29 94.35 35.09
C LEU A 718 89.18 95.85 35.41
N LYS A 719 87.96 96.39 35.57
CA LYS A 719 87.76 97.78 36.02
C LYS A 719 88.34 98.03 37.41
N GLN A 720 88.10 97.13 38.37
CA GLN A 720 88.70 97.21 39.70
C GLN A 720 90.23 97.13 39.67
N GLN A 721 90.80 96.30 38.80
CA GLN A 721 92.25 96.19 38.62
C GLN A 721 92.84 97.47 38.00
N VAL A 722 92.19 98.05 36.99
CA VAL A 722 92.58 99.37 36.42
C VAL A 722 92.46 100.49 37.47
N GLU A 723 91.44 100.48 38.34
CA GLU A 723 91.36 101.41 39.47
C GLU A 723 92.50 101.20 40.48
N LEU A 724 92.89 99.97 40.78
CA LEU A 724 94.00 99.67 41.69
C LEU A 724 95.35 100.13 41.11
N GLU A 725 95.60 99.91 39.82
CA GLU A 725 96.80 100.44 39.14
C GLU A 725 96.76 101.98 39.03
N SER A 726 95.58 102.58 38.83
CA SER A 726 95.41 104.05 38.91
C SER A 726 95.75 104.59 40.31
N ARG A 727 95.30 103.92 41.37
CA ARG A 727 95.64 104.29 42.76
C ARG A 727 97.13 104.09 43.05
N LYS A 728 97.76 103.00 42.56
CA LYS A 728 99.22 102.79 42.67
C LYS A 728 100.01 103.86 41.93
N THR A 729 99.67 104.16 40.68
CA THR A 729 100.37 105.17 39.87
C THR A 729 100.18 106.59 40.41
N ASN A 730 99.05 106.90 41.04
CA ASN A 730 98.86 108.17 41.76
C ASN A 730 99.69 108.25 43.04
N ARG A 731 99.78 107.18 43.85
CA ARG A 731 100.74 107.14 44.99
C ARG A 731 102.18 107.33 44.52
N LEU A 732 102.61 106.64 43.46
CA LEU A 732 103.95 106.82 42.89
C LEU A 732 104.20 108.24 42.36
N ARG A 733 103.16 108.99 41.95
CA ARG A 733 103.26 110.43 41.63
C ARG A 733 103.41 111.28 42.90
N GLU A 734 102.67 110.98 43.95
CA GLU A 734 102.78 111.66 45.26
C GLU A 734 104.15 111.42 45.90
N ASP A 735 104.65 110.18 45.90
CA ASP A 735 105.98 109.79 46.34
C ASP A 735 107.07 110.53 45.55
N LEU A 736 106.96 110.57 44.21
CA LEU A 736 107.86 111.30 43.33
C LEU A 736 107.84 112.82 43.58
N ILE A 737 106.69 113.41 43.91
CA ILE A 737 106.58 114.81 44.32
C ILE A 737 107.28 115.01 45.68
N SER A 738 107.15 114.07 46.61
CA SER A 738 107.84 114.12 47.91
C SER A 738 109.36 114.02 47.77
N GLU A 739 109.87 113.19 46.85
CA GLU A 739 111.31 113.12 46.57
C GLU A 739 111.81 114.34 45.80
N LYS A 740 110.96 114.94 44.96
CA LYS A 740 111.30 116.17 44.24
C LYS A 740 111.42 117.38 45.16
N SER A 741 110.68 117.46 46.27
CA SER A 741 110.87 118.51 47.28
C SER A 741 112.13 118.28 48.12
N LYS A 742 112.37 117.04 48.59
CA LYS A 742 113.62 116.66 49.29
C LYS A 742 114.87 116.93 48.45
N HIS A 743 114.81 116.63 47.14
CA HIS A 743 115.88 116.98 46.20
C HIS A 743 116.08 118.50 46.06
N GLY A 744 115.03 119.32 46.20
CA GLY A 744 115.14 120.78 46.22
C GLY A 744 116.01 121.28 47.39
N ASP A 745 115.70 120.83 48.61
CA ASP A 745 116.46 121.18 49.82
C ASP A 745 117.90 120.63 49.79
N LEU A 746 118.12 119.49 49.16
CA LEU A 746 119.44 118.88 48.99
C LEU A 746 120.29 119.64 47.95
N VAL A 747 119.71 120.02 46.80
CA VAL A 747 120.37 120.82 45.76
C VAL A 747 120.73 122.23 46.25
N ALA A 748 119.93 122.81 47.16
CA ALA A 748 120.25 124.08 47.82
C ALA A 748 121.53 123.98 48.68
N ARG A 749 121.73 122.87 49.39
CA ARG A 749 122.88 122.66 50.29
C ARG A 749 124.14 122.19 49.57
N LEU A 750 124.02 121.40 48.50
CA LEU A 750 125.16 120.85 47.76
C LEU A 750 125.89 121.88 46.87
N ARG A 751 125.32 123.06 46.60
CA ARG A 751 125.99 124.12 45.81
C ARG A 751 127.06 124.92 46.57
N SER A 752 127.23 124.71 47.88
CA SER A 752 128.18 125.49 48.71
C SER A 752 129.46 124.73 49.11
N VAL A 753 129.50 123.39 48.95
CA VAL A 753 130.57 122.54 49.53
C VAL A 753 131.35 121.72 48.46
N CYS A 754 130.86 121.62 47.22
CA CYS A 754 131.50 120.88 46.15
C CYS A 754 132.73 121.60 45.52
N ALA A 755 133.71 121.94 46.35
CA ALA A 755 135.01 122.50 45.97
C ALA A 755 136.21 121.55 46.26
N ALA A 756 135.94 120.24 46.46
CA ALA A 756 136.93 119.15 46.52
C ALA A 756 136.22 117.81 46.16
N ILE A 757 136.52 117.08 45.06
CA ILE A 757 137.65 116.15 44.77
C ILE A 757 137.29 114.63 44.91
N LYS A 758 137.05 113.97 43.75
CA LYS A 758 137.44 112.61 43.26
C LYS A 758 137.16 111.26 44.03
N SER A 759 136.53 110.26 43.34
CA SER A 759 137.06 108.91 42.93
C SER A 759 136.27 107.55 43.20
N GLN A 760 136.31 106.61 42.20
CA GLN A 760 136.19 105.09 42.17
C GLN A 760 134.83 104.27 42.25
N ALA A 761 134.76 103.05 41.60
CA ALA A 761 133.67 101.98 41.50
C ALA A 761 134.16 100.73 40.62
N PRO A 762 133.42 99.71 40.03
CA PRO A 762 132.18 98.86 40.29
C PRO A 762 132.28 97.29 39.97
N ARG A 763 131.21 96.42 40.13
CA ARG A 763 131.00 94.98 39.63
C ARG A 763 129.57 94.39 40.03
N SER A 764 129.00 93.16 39.78
CA SER A 764 129.04 91.88 38.94
C SER A 764 127.73 91.02 39.22
N VAL A 765 127.30 89.79 38.77
CA VAL A 765 127.78 88.55 38.05
C VAL A 765 126.79 88.07 36.91
N ALA A 766 126.15 86.87 36.67
CA ALA A 766 125.91 85.51 37.27
C ALA A 766 125.39 84.40 36.23
N GLU A 767 125.15 83.12 36.64
CA GLU A 767 124.93 81.84 35.82
C GLU A 767 123.72 80.92 36.31
N GLU A 768 123.24 79.72 35.83
CA GLU A 768 123.46 78.65 34.77
C GLU A 768 122.10 78.16 34.09
N THR A 769 121.49 76.95 33.80
CA THR A 769 121.52 75.41 33.94
C THR A 769 120.47 74.72 32.93
N LYS A 770 120.16 73.41 32.65
CA LYS A 770 120.74 72.00 32.63
C LYS A 770 119.83 70.83 32.01
N GLU A 771 120.42 69.63 31.71
CA GLU A 771 119.94 68.18 31.67
C GLU A 771 119.01 67.47 30.57
N HIS A 772 118.88 66.10 30.59
CA HIS A 772 118.33 65.11 29.54
C HIS A 772 117.48 63.89 30.14
N LEU A 773 117.11 62.67 29.59
CA LEU A 773 117.39 61.73 28.42
C LEU A 773 116.29 60.56 28.24
N THR A 774 116.47 59.46 27.43
CA THR A 774 115.53 58.30 27.09
C THR A 774 116.20 56.90 26.85
N ALA A 775 115.46 55.74 26.80
CA ALA A 775 115.89 54.33 26.40
C ALA A 775 114.64 53.35 26.26
N MET A 776 114.58 52.04 25.88
CA MET A 776 115.43 50.96 25.24
C MET A 776 114.56 49.70 24.75
N GLU A 777 115.16 48.56 24.29
CA GLU A 777 114.50 47.27 23.83
C GLU A 777 115.26 45.96 24.24
N ASP A 778 114.70 44.78 23.91
CA ASP A 778 115.30 43.40 23.72
C ASP A 778 115.63 42.50 24.94
N ASP A 779 114.89 41.39 25.13
CA ASP A 779 115.23 40.29 26.08
C ASP A 779 114.62 38.90 25.73
N VAL A 780 114.74 38.46 24.47
CA VAL A 780 114.12 37.22 23.94
C VAL A 780 115.07 36.00 23.97
N LYS A 781 116.35 36.19 24.31
CA LYS A 781 117.44 35.27 23.92
C LYS A 781 117.97 34.34 25.01
N LEU A 782 117.25 34.17 26.13
CA LEU A 782 117.70 33.41 27.31
C LEU A 782 117.04 32.03 27.51
N VAL A 783 115.95 31.71 26.80
CA VAL A 783 115.15 30.49 27.05
C VAL A 783 115.57 29.30 26.19
N GLU A 784 115.89 29.52 24.90
CA GLU A 784 116.12 28.43 23.92
C GLU A 784 117.34 27.54 24.24
N VAL A 785 118.26 27.98 25.09
CA VAL A 785 119.49 27.24 25.45
C VAL A 785 119.23 26.11 26.46
N ILE A 786 118.05 26.02 27.07
CA ILE A 786 117.75 25.08 28.16
C ILE A 786 117.24 23.71 27.66
N ASP A 787 116.54 23.64 26.53
CA ASP A 787 115.91 22.39 26.04
C ASP A 787 116.91 21.33 25.55
N ASP A 788 117.99 21.74 24.87
CA ASP A 788 118.96 20.83 24.23
C ASP A 788 119.70 19.91 25.22
N VAL A 789 119.89 20.33 26.46
CA VAL A 789 120.72 19.61 27.45
C VAL A 789 119.96 18.47 28.14
N ILE A 790 118.63 18.57 28.28
CA ILE A 790 117.83 17.65 29.09
C ILE A 790 117.36 16.42 28.27
N MET A 791 117.00 16.62 26.99
CA MET A 791 116.42 15.57 26.16
C MET A 791 117.41 14.47 25.72
N GLY A 792 118.72 14.77 25.68
CA GLY A 792 119.75 13.82 25.27
C GLY A 792 119.98 12.67 26.26
N ALA A 793 120.00 12.95 27.56
CA ALA A 793 120.43 11.97 28.58
C ALA A 793 119.41 10.86 28.87
N LEU A 794 118.11 11.18 28.84
CA LEU A 794 117.04 10.27 29.27
C LEU A 794 116.73 9.16 28.25
N ASN A 795 117.02 9.37 26.97
CA ASN A 795 116.63 8.45 25.89
C ASN A 795 117.59 7.26 25.69
N ALA A 796 118.79 7.30 26.24
CA ALA A 796 119.76 6.20 26.19
C ALA A 796 119.46 5.13 27.25
N ALA A 797 119.37 5.54 28.52
CA ALA A 797 119.30 4.62 29.67
C ALA A 797 118.06 3.70 29.71
N ARG A 798 116.97 4.06 29.01
CA ARG A 798 115.71 3.31 29.08
C ARG A 798 115.70 2.00 28.27
N ARG A 799 116.36 1.96 27.10
CA ARG A 799 116.20 0.83 26.16
C ARG A 799 116.92 -0.46 26.60
N GLU A 800 117.99 -0.34 27.37
CA GLU A 800 118.83 -1.49 27.76
C GLU A 800 118.24 -2.28 28.95
N ALA A 801 117.47 -1.62 29.81
CA ALA A 801 116.83 -2.25 30.97
C ALA A 801 115.62 -3.15 30.61
N ASP A 802 114.82 -2.75 29.62
CA ASP A 802 113.59 -3.46 29.26
C ASP A 802 113.86 -4.84 28.59
N ALA A 803 114.98 -4.98 27.87
CA ALA A 803 115.31 -6.19 27.11
C ALA A 803 115.60 -7.42 28.00
N LEU A 804 116.37 -7.25 29.07
CA LEU A 804 116.77 -8.36 29.96
C LEU A 804 115.61 -8.90 30.81
N ARG A 805 114.62 -8.06 31.12
CA ARG A 805 113.50 -8.42 32.00
C ARG A 805 112.54 -9.42 31.37
N ILE A 806 112.35 -9.35 30.05
CA ILE A 806 111.40 -10.19 29.31
C ILE A 806 111.87 -11.66 29.28
N GLN A 807 113.18 -11.91 29.11
CA GLN A 807 113.73 -13.25 28.96
C GLN A 807 113.61 -14.11 30.24
N GLN A 808 113.65 -13.51 31.42
CA GLN A 808 113.57 -14.24 32.69
C GLN A 808 112.13 -14.62 33.06
N GLN A 809 111.14 -13.94 32.49
CA GLN A 809 109.74 -14.07 32.88
C GLN A 809 109.02 -15.24 32.17
N THR A 810 109.46 -15.63 30.96
CA THR A 810 108.91 -16.78 30.21
C THR A 810 109.23 -18.12 30.87
N GLN A 811 110.47 -18.34 31.32
CA GLN A 811 110.89 -19.63 31.91
C GLN A 811 110.15 -20.00 33.22
N ILE A 812 109.58 -19.02 33.92
CA ILE A 812 108.77 -19.26 35.12
C ILE A 812 107.35 -19.71 34.77
N GLN A 813 106.85 -19.36 33.58
CA GLN A 813 105.48 -19.68 33.16
C GLN A 813 105.30 -21.19 32.92
N GLU A 814 106.18 -21.79 32.12
CA GLU A 814 106.10 -23.19 31.66
C GLU A 814 106.04 -24.21 32.83
N LEU A 815 106.82 -23.97 33.90
CA LEU A 815 106.83 -24.82 35.10
C LEU A 815 105.54 -24.71 35.93
N ASN A 816 104.78 -23.63 35.80
CA ASN A 816 103.51 -23.44 36.50
C ASN A 816 102.31 -24.02 35.72
N ASP A 817 102.47 -24.31 34.43
CA ASP A 817 101.43 -24.91 33.59
C ASP A 817 101.35 -26.44 33.84
N LEU A 818 102.46 -27.17 33.73
CA LEU A 818 102.53 -28.62 34.00
C LEU A 818 102.02 -29.05 35.40
N ARG A 819 102.12 -28.15 36.39
CA ARG A 819 101.64 -28.44 37.76
C ARG A 819 100.11 -28.31 37.89
N ARG A 820 99.46 -27.65 36.94
CA ARG A 820 98.00 -27.43 36.88
C ARG A 820 97.29 -28.68 36.37
N ASP A 821 97.82 -29.27 35.30
CA ASP A 821 97.22 -30.41 34.59
C ASP A 821 97.05 -31.65 35.49
N ILE A 822 98.02 -31.93 36.36
CA ILE A 822 97.97 -33.06 37.32
C ILE A 822 96.84 -32.90 38.37
N VAL A 823 96.42 -31.66 38.65
CA VAL A 823 95.30 -31.38 39.56
C VAL A 823 93.96 -31.54 38.84
N ASN A 824 93.88 -31.14 37.57
CA ASN A 824 92.67 -31.23 36.76
C ASN A 824 92.19 -32.69 36.60
N LEU A 825 93.08 -33.60 36.21
CA LEU A 825 92.77 -35.03 36.01
C LEU A 825 92.18 -35.71 37.26
N ARG A 826 92.55 -35.29 38.48
CA ARG A 826 92.00 -35.84 39.74
C ARG A 826 90.64 -35.25 40.12
N ARG A 827 90.28 -34.12 39.51
CA ARG A 827 89.00 -33.43 39.69
C ARG A 827 87.96 -34.04 38.75
N GLU A 828 88.33 -34.24 37.48
CA GLU A 828 87.51 -34.84 36.42
C GLU A 828 86.91 -36.21 36.83
N ASP A 829 87.72 -37.11 37.41
CA ASP A 829 87.28 -38.42 37.94
C ASP A 829 86.19 -38.32 39.04
N ASN A 830 86.17 -37.24 39.82
CA ASN A 830 85.14 -36.99 40.85
C ASN A 830 83.92 -36.26 40.29
N GLU A 831 84.09 -35.46 39.24
CA GLU A 831 82.98 -34.75 38.58
C GLU A 831 82.11 -35.74 37.81
N ALA A 832 82.69 -36.64 37.01
CA ALA A 832 81.96 -37.67 36.26
C ALA A 832 81.08 -38.60 37.13
N LEU A 833 81.49 -38.85 38.37
CA LEU A 833 80.74 -39.70 39.31
C LEU A 833 79.53 -38.97 39.92
N ASN A 834 79.61 -37.64 40.06
CA ASN A 834 78.46 -36.81 40.45
C ASN A 834 77.52 -36.59 39.26
N GLU A 835 78.05 -36.32 38.06
CA GLU A 835 77.27 -36.14 36.82
C GLU A 835 76.33 -37.33 36.55
N SER A 836 76.79 -38.57 36.75
CA SER A 836 75.95 -39.77 36.64
C SER A 836 74.78 -39.78 37.65
N GLY A 837 75.04 -39.34 38.89
CA GLY A 837 74.03 -39.24 39.94
C GLY A 837 73.02 -38.10 39.71
N ASP A 838 73.47 -36.98 39.15
CA ASP A 838 72.60 -35.86 38.80
C ASP A 838 71.80 -36.13 37.52
N ARG A 839 72.36 -36.83 36.53
CA ARG A 839 71.64 -37.24 35.31
C ARG A 839 70.43 -38.12 35.60
N VAL A 840 70.48 -38.95 36.65
CA VAL A 840 69.30 -39.72 37.13
C VAL A 840 68.23 -38.83 37.74
N LYS A 841 68.62 -37.74 38.43
CA LYS A 841 67.67 -36.72 38.94
C LYS A 841 67.05 -35.94 37.79
N GLU A 842 67.84 -35.52 36.81
CA GLU A 842 67.36 -34.87 35.57
C GLU A 842 66.32 -35.73 34.87
N LEU A 843 66.61 -37.01 34.60
CA LEU A 843 65.68 -37.92 33.92
C LEU A 843 64.39 -38.16 34.74
N SER A 844 64.45 -38.06 36.07
CA SER A 844 63.27 -38.12 36.95
C SER A 844 62.42 -36.84 36.88
N ILE A 845 63.06 -35.67 36.87
CA ILE A 845 62.43 -34.36 36.68
C ILE A 845 61.84 -34.26 35.26
N GLU A 846 62.55 -34.74 34.24
CA GLU A 846 62.09 -34.80 32.85
C GLU A 846 60.87 -35.72 32.71
N ASN A 847 60.87 -36.90 33.35
CA ASN A 847 59.68 -37.76 33.39
C ASN A 847 58.49 -37.12 34.11
N LYS A 848 58.73 -36.29 35.14
CA LYS A 848 57.68 -35.50 35.81
C LYS A 848 57.16 -34.40 34.88
N ASN A 849 58.05 -33.65 34.24
CA ASN A 849 57.71 -32.60 33.28
C ASN A 849 56.95 -33.15 32.07
N ILE A 850 57.33 -34.32 31.53
CA ILE A 850 56.61 -34.99 30.44
C ILE A 850 55.21 -35.42 30.89
N LYS A 851 55.04 -35.93 32.11
CA LYS A 851 53.70 -36.25 32.66
C LYS A 851 52.85 -34.99 32.86
N GLU A 852 53.44 -33.90 33.31
CA GLU A 852 52.76 -32.60 33.44
C GLU A 852 52.41 -32.01 32.08
N GLN A 853 53.30 -32.10 31.08
CA GLN A 853 53.01 -31.73 29.68
C GLN A 853 51.89 -32.60 29.08
N VAL A 854 51.87 -33.92 29.31
CA VAL A 854 50.79 -34.80 28.86
C VAL A 854 49.46 -34.43 29.55
N ALA A 855 49.46 -34.13 30.84
CA ALA A 855 48.27 -33.66 31.54
C ALA A 855 47.78 -32.30 31.01
N ILE A 856 48.69 -31.36 30.74
CA ILE A 856 48.39 -30.06 30.12
C ILE A 856 47.85 -30.25 28.69
N LEU A 857 48.40 -31.17 27.90
CA LEU A 857 47.92 -31.48 26.55
C LEU A 857 46.56 -32.19 26.57
N GLN A 858 46.30 -33.07 27.55
CA GLN A 858 44.98 -33.70 27.75
C GLN A 858 43.93 -32.68 28.17
N GLU A 859 44.23 -31.78 29.11
CA GLU A 859 43.32 -30.68 29.48
C GLU A 859 43.16 -29.66 28.34
N ARG A 860 44.19 -29.42 27.53
CA ARG A 860 44.09 -28.58 26.33
C ARG A 860 43.26 -29.24 25.23
N LEU A 861 43.35 -30.56 25.05
CA LEU A 861 42.49 -31.31 24.14
C LEU A 861 41.04 -31.30 24.63
N ARG A 862 40.81 -31.51 25.94
CA ARG A 862 39.48 -31.42 26.56
C ARG A 862 38.89 -30.01 26.41
N LYS A 863 39.70 -28.97 26.58
CA LYS A 863 39.29 -27.58 26.30
C LYS A 863 38.97 -27.39 24.83
N MET A 864 39.81 -27.82 23.90
CA MET A 864 39.49 -27.70 22.47
C MET A 864 38.23 -28.48 22.08
N GLN A 865 37.94 -29.63 22.69
CA GLN A 865 36.67 -30.36 22.47
C GLN A 865 35.46 -29.61 23.06
N VAL A 866 35.61 -28.97 24.22
CA VAL A 866 34.56 -28.10 24.80
C VAL A 866 34.38 -26.83 23.97
N ASP A 867 35.47 -26.22 23.47
CA ASP A 867 35.46 -25.06 22.59
C ASP A 867 34.90 -25.41 21.20
N GLU A 868 35.08 -26.64 20.72
CA GLU A 868 34.51 -27.16 19.47
C GLU A 868 33.03 -27.50 19.64
N GLN A 869 32.62 -28.08 20.78
CA GLN A 869 31.20 -28.23 21.11
C GLN A 869 30.51 -26.87 21.31
N ALA A 870 31.16 -25.92 21.98
CA ALA A 870 30.68 -24.55 22.13
C ALA A 870 30.54 -23.88 20.76
N LYS A 871 31.58 -23.89 19.92
CA LYS A 871 31.50 -23.38 18.54
C LYS A 871 30.46 -24.11 17.68
N SER A 872 30.18 -25.39 17.95
CA SER A 872 29.12 -26.14 17.27
C SER A 872 27.72 -25.69 17.74
N THR A 873 27.55 -25.39 19.04
CA THR A 873 26.32 -24.75 19.54
C THR A 873 26.20 -23.30 19.07
N ASP A 874 27.29 -22.53 19.02
CA ASP A 874 27.32 -21.15 18.56
C ASP A 874 27.08 -21.07 17.04
N LEU A 875 27.56 -22.06 16.27
CA LEU A 875 27.19 -22.22 14.86
C LEU A 875 25.74 -22.69 14.68
N ALA A 876 25.17 -23.41 15.65
CA ALA A 876 23.75 -23.79 15.62
C ALA A 876 22.84 -22.62 16.00
N THR A 877 23.21 -21.78 16.98
CA THR A 877 22.50 -20.54 17.30
C THR A 877 22.71 -19.52 16.19
N ALA A 878 23.93 -19.29 15.68
CA ALA A 878 24.14 -18.39 14.55
C ALA A 878 23.41 -18.86 13.28
N ARG A 879 23.28 -20.17 13.01
CA ARG A 879 22.43 -20.69 11.92
C ARG A 879 20.94 -20.46 12.18
N ARG A 880 20.52 -20.55 13.45
CA ARG A 880 19.14 -20.29 13.86
C ARG A 880 18.81 -18.80 13.78
N GLU A 881 19.70 -17.93 14.25
CA GLU A 881 19.66 -16.48 14.10
C GLU A 881 19.69 -16.09 12.63
N ILE A 882 20.48 -16.75 11.78
CA ILE A 882 20.44 -16.57 10.32
C ILE A 882 19.10 -17.05 9.73
N GLN A 883 18.48 -18.12 10.22
CA GLN A 883 17.13 -18.53 9.77
C GLN A 883 16.04 -17.57 10.27
N GLU A 884 16.13 -17.10 11.51
CA GLU A 884 15.19 -16.16 12.12
C GLU A 884 15.34 -14.78 11.46
N LEU A 885 16.56 -14.32 11.16
CA LEU A 885 16.85 -13.16 10.32
C LEU A 885 16.46 -13.38 8.85
N GLN A 886 16.57 -14.57 8.28
CA GLN A 886 16.06 -14.85 6.92
C GLN A 886 14.53 -14.81 6.88
N GLN A 887 13.87 -15.25 7.96
CA GLN A 887 12.41 -15.16 8.12
C GLN A 887 11.96 -13.73 8.47
N GLU A 888 12.78 -12.97 9.17
CA GLU A 888 12.59 -11.54 9.43
C GLU A 888 12.88 -10.71 8.18
N ILE A 889 13.81 -11.13 7.31
CA ILE A 889 13.97 -10.61 5.93
C ILE A 889 12.77 -11.00 5.07
N ALA A 890 12.20 -12.20 5.21
CA ALA A 890 10.97 -12.61 4.50
C ALA A 890 9.68 -11.95 5.04
N ASN A 891 9.74 -11.34 6.22
CA ASN A 891 8.70 -10.43 6.71
C ASN A 891 9.04 -8.97 6.36
N SER A 892 10.31 -8.61 6.33
CA SER A 892 10.80 -7.34 5.80
C SER A 892 10.48 -7.21 4.32
N THR A 893 10.45 -8.30 3.52
CA THR A 893 9.96 -8.24 2.15
C THR A 893 8.50 -7.82 2.11
N LYS A 894 7.63 -8.24 3.06
CA LYS A 894 6.27 -7.71 3.15
C LYS A 894 6.26 -6.23 3.51
N TYR A 895 7.16 -5.77 4.38
CA TYR A 895 7.32 -4.34 4.65
C TYR A 895 7.93 -3.56 3.48
N THR A 896 8.75 -4.17 2.61
CA THR A 896 9.20 -3.55 1.36
C THR A 896 8.15 -3.64 0.25
N ASP A 897 7.24 -4.61 0.31
CA ASP A 897 6.07 -4.73 -0.56
C ASP A 897 5.01 -3.71 -0.12
N GLU A 898 4.82 -3.48 1.18
CA GLU A 898 3.98 -2.41 1.75
C GLU A 898 4.61 -1.02 1.50
N LEU A 899 5.93 -0.86 1.66
CA LEU A 899 6.64 0.37 1.30
C LEU A 899 6.67 0.58 -0.22
N ALA A 900 6.71 -0.50 -1.01
CA ALA A 900 6.50 -0.42 -2.45
C ALA A 900 5.07 0.07 -2.70
N ARG A 901 4.01 -0.61 -2.22
CA ARG A 901 2.59 -0.20 -2.28
C ARG A 901 2.34 1.24 -1.79
N ALA A 902 3.15 1.75 -0.86
CA ALA A 902 3.12 3.14 -0.42
C ALA A 902 3.81 4.09 -1.42
N GLN A 903 5.02 3.78 -1.90
CA GLN A 903 5.70 4.54 -2.97
C GLN A 903 4.94 4.51 -4.31
N VAL A 904 4.23 3.42 -4.56
CA VAL A 904 3.24 3.12 -5.60
C VAL A 904 2.08 4.12 -5.51
N THR A 905 1.35 4.12 -4.40
CA THR A 905 0.21 5.03 -4.22
C THR A 905 0.64 6.50 -4.18
N ILE A 906 1.80 6.81 -3.59
CA ILE A 906 2.41 8.14 -3.67
C ILE A 906 2.78 8.50 -5.13
N GLY A 907 3.32 7.56 -5.91
CA GLY A 907 3.68 7.76 -7.32
C GLY A 907 2.47 8.00 -8.22
N ASN A 908 1.39 7.22 -8.03
CA ASN A 908 0.14 7.42 -8.75
C ASN A 908 -0.55 8.73 -8.36
N LEU A 909 -0.57 9.10 -7.07
CA LEU A 909 -1.09 10.40 -6.62
C LEU A 909 -0.20 11.56 -7.12
N GLN A 910 1.12 11.37 -7.22
CA GLN A 910 2.02 12.35 -7.86
C GLN A 910 1.76 12.46 -9.37
N HIS A 911 1.51 11.35 -10.06
CA HIS A 911 1.15 11.37 -11.47
C HIS A 911 -0.21 12.02 -11.71
N GLU A 912 -1.23 11.69 -10.89
CA GLU A 912 -2.57 12.29 -10.93
C GLU A 912 -2.52 13.79 -10.61
N THR A 913 -1.74 14.22 -9.61
CA THR A 913 -1.55 15.66 -9.34
C THR A 913 -0.80 16.38 -10.45
N GLU A 914 0.17 15.75 -11.14
CA GLU A 914 0.84 16.33 -12.30
C GLU A 914 -0.06 16.37 -13.55
N LEU A 915 -0.93 15.37 -13.75
CA LEU A 915 -1.97 15.38 -14.79
C LEU A 915 -3.00 16.48 -14.53
N LEU A 916 -3.51 16.58 -13.30
CA LEU A 916 -4.38 17.67 -12.87
C LEU A 916 -3.68 19.03 -12.95
N ARG A 917 -2.35 19.09 -12.74
CA ARG A 917 -1.56 20.32 -12.93
C ARG A 917 -1.44 20.68 -14.42
N GLN A 918 -1.27 19.71 -15.30
CA GLN A 918 -1.23 19.94 -16.76
C GLN A 918 -2.60 20.36 -17.30
N ASP A 919 -3.70 19.74 -16.84
CA ASP A 919 -5.07 20.16 -17.13
C ASP A 919 -5.33 21.58 -16.61
N ASN A 920 -4.87 21.92 -15.40
CA ASN A 920 -5.02 23.25 -14.82
C ASN A 920 -4.15 24.29 -15.56
N ASP A 921 -2.91 23.95 -15.94
CA ASP A 921 -2.05 24.76 -16.81
C ASP A 921 -2.68 24.97 -18.20
N GLU A 922 -3.44 24.02 -18.75
CA GLU A 922 -4.16 24.20 -20.01
C GLU A 922 -5.46 25.01 -19.85
N LEU A 923 -6.21 24.78 -18.78
CA LEU A 923 -7.37 25.60 -18.40
C LEU A 923 -6.97 27.06 -18.14
N GLN A 924 -5.80 27.32 -17.53
CA GLN A 924 -5.24 28.66 -17.38
C GLN A 924 -4.90 29.29 -18.73
N LYS A 925 -4.23 28.57 -19.65
CA LYS A 925 -3.95 29.07 -21.02
C LYS A 925 -5.24 29.38 -21.79
N ARG A 926 -6.29 28.57 -21.61
CA ARG A 926 -7.63 28.81 -22.17
C ARG A 926 -8.31 30.03 -21.51
N LEU A 927 -8.12 30.23 -20.21
CA LEU A 927 -8.61 31.40 -19.48
C LEU A 927 -7.89 32.68 -19.93
N GLU A 928 -6.56 32.67 -20.07
CA GLU A 928 -5.78 33.79 -20.61
C GLU A 928 -6.18 34.14 -22.05
N LEU A 929 -6.52 33.13 -22.87
CA LEU A 929 -7.10 33.33 -24.20
C LEU A 929 -8.42 34.12 -24.12
N VAL A 930 -9.36 33.66 -23.31
CA VAL A 930 -10.68 34.32 -23.14
C VAL A 930 -10.56 35.69 -22.47
N ILE A 931 -9.64 35.88 -21.53
CA ILE A 931 -9.35 37.19 -20.91
C ILE A 931 -8.79 38.15 -21.96
N ARG A 932 -7.87 37.71 -22.83
CA ARG A 932 -7.34 38.56 -23.92
C ARG A 932 -8.41 38.93 -24.94
N GLU A 933 -9.28 37.98 -25.31
CA GLU A 933 -10.44 38.26 -26.17
C GLU A 933 -11.44 39.22 -25.51
N LEU A 934 -11.63 39.12 -24.18
CA LEU A 934 -12.43 40.07 -23.40
C LEU A 934 -11.78 41.46 -23.32
N ASP A 935 -10.47 41.54 -23.16
CA ASP A 935 -9.72 42.80 -23.17
C ASP A 935 -9.70 43.43 -24.56
N GLU A 936 -9.52 42.65 -25.64
CA GLU A 936 -9.62 43.14 -27.02
C GLU A 936 -11.03 43.66 -27.32
N THR A 937 -12.08 42.94 -26.93
CA THR A 937 -13.47 43.42 -27.10
C THR A 937 -13.82 44.61 -26.21
N ASN A 938 -13.31 44.68 -24.98
CA ASN A 938 -13.47 45.83 -24.10
C ASN A 938 -12.71 47.07 -24.60
N ASN A 939 -11.49 46.91 -25.12
CA ASN A 939 -10.73 47.99 -25.77
C ASN A 939 -11.45 48.51 -27.03
N ASN A 940 -12.00 47.62 -27.85
CA ASN A 940 -12.84 48.01 -29.00
C ASN A 940 -14.11 48.76 -28.55
N LEU A 941 -14.78 48.30 -27.49
CA LEU A 941 -15.94 48.97 -26.90
C LEU A 941 -15.60 50.34 -26.29
N MET A 942 -14.41 50.49 -25.69
CA MET A 942 -13.91 51.77 -25.21
C MET A 942 -13.59 52.72 -26.38
N ALA A 943 -12.94 52.24 -27.44
CA ALA A 943 -12.72 53.04 -28.65
C ALA A 943 -14.03 53.49 -29.32
N GLU A 944 -15.09 52.65 -29.31
CA GLU A 944 -16.43 53.03 -29.79
C GLU A 944 -17.09 54.08 -28.87
N LYS A 945 -16.93 53.97 -27.55
CA LYS A 945 -17.39 55.00 -26.59
C LYS A 945 -16.65 56.32 -26.79
N ASP A 946 -15.33 56.29 -26.88
CA ASP A 946 -14.49 57.49 -27.08
C ASP A 946 -14.85 58.19 -28.40
N LEU A 947 -15.08 57.43 -29.48
CA LEU A 947 -15.57 57.95 -30.75
C LEU A 947 -16.98 58.56 -30.61
N ARG A 948 -17.87 57.92 -29.84
CA ARG A 948 -19.22 58.43 -29.56
C ARG A 948 -19.19 59.70 -28.70
N GLU A 949 -18.30 59.79 -27.71
CA GLU A 949 -18.11 60.99 -26.90
C GLU A 949 -17.49 62.12 -27.73
N ALA A 950 -16.53 61.84 -28.61
CA ALA A 950 -16.01 62.82 -29.56
C ALA A 950 -17.11 63.35 -30.50
N LEU A 951 -17.97 62.47 -31.04
CA LEU A 951 -19.12 62.85 -31.86
C LEU A 951 -20.16 63.66 -31.07
N LEU A 952 -20.37 63.36 -29.78
CA LEU A 952 -21.22 64.18 -28.90
C LEU A 952 -20.59 65.55 -28.63
N VAL A 953 -19.27 65.64 -28.39
CA VAL A 953 -18.56 66.91 -28.21
C VAL A 953 -18.61 67.78 -29.47
N ASP A 954 -18.46 67.20 -30.66
CA ASP A 954 -18.63 67.94 -31.92
C ASP A 954 -20.10 68.28 -32.22
N HIS A 955 -21.08 67.49 -31.75
CA HIS A 955 -22.51 67.87 -31.79
C HIS A 955 -22.79 69.06 -30.87
N ASP A 956 -22.35 69.00 -29.61
CA ASP A 956 -22.37 70.09 -28.63
C ASP A 956 -21.71 71.36 -29.18
N ARG A 957 -20.61 71.20 -29.92
CA ARG A 957 -19.89 72.29 -30.58
C ARG A 957 -20.67 72.86 -31.76
N LEU A 958 -21.31 72.02 -32.57
CA LEU A 958 -22.24 72.48 -33.61
C LEU A 958 -23.41 73.24 -32.99
N GLU A 959 -24.02 72.75 -31.91
CA GLU A 959 -25.11 73.44 -31.23
C GLU A 959 -24.65 74.77 -30.64
N LYS A 960 -23.46 74.83 -30.03
CA LYS A 960 -22.84 76.10 -29.57
C LYS A 960 -22.53 77.06 -30.72
N ILE A 961 -22.18 76.56 -31.91
CA ILE A 961 -22.00 77.38 -33.12
C ILE A 961 -23.36 77.86 -33.67
N HIS A 962 -24.40 77.02 -33.68
CA HIS A 962 -25.75 77.40 -34.08
C HIS A 962 -26.38 78.42 -33.12
N HIS A 963 -26.21 78.22 -31.81
CA HIS A 963 -26.61 79.18 -30.78
C HIS A 963 -25.77 80.46 -30.84
N GLY A 964 -24.46 80.36 -31.12
CA GLY A 964 -23.60 81.50 -31.42
C GLY A 964 -24.12 82.32 -32.60
N LEU A 965 -24.36 81.69 -33.74
CA LEU A 965 -24.95 82.33 -34.93
C LEU A 965 -26.34 82.93 -34.65
N ALA A 966 -27.19 82.26 -33.87
CA ALA A 966 -28.50 82.80 -33.48
C ALA A 966 -28.35 84.03 -32.56
N THR A 967 -27.51 83.95 -31.54
CA THR A 967 -27.24 85.07 -30.62
C THR A 967 -26.50 86.22 -31.32
N ASP A 968 -25.69 85.98 -32.33
CA ASP A 968 -25.05 87.02 -33.15
C ASP A 968 -26.04 87.63 -34.16
N TYR A 969 -27.00 86.88 -34.68
CA TYR A 969 -28.11 87.41 -35.46
C TYR A 969 -29.02 88.32 -34.59
N GLU A 970 -29.27 87.91 -33.34
CA GLU A 970 -29.93 88.74 -32.33
C GLU A 970 -29.07 89.92 -31.88
N ARG A 971 -27.74 89.76 -31.78
CA ARG A 971 -26.79 90.82 -31.44
C ARG A 971 -26.75 91.89 -32.51
N VAL A 972 -26.65 91.53 -33.79
CA VAL A 972 -26.67 92.50 -34.91
C VAL A 972 -28.02 93.24 -34.96
N LYS A 973 -29.13 92.52 -34.76
CA LYS A 973 -30.48 93.10 -34.60
C LYS A 973 -30.58 94.05 -33.39
N PHE A 974 -29.91 93.75 -32.29
CA PHE A 974 -29.88 94.57 -31.07
C PHE A 974 -28.87 95.73 -31.14
N GLU A 975 -27.74 95.57 -31.84
CA GLU A 975 -26.71 96.58 -32.09
C GLU A 975 -27.20 97.61 -33.12
N PHE A 976 -27.98 97.20 -34.11
CA PHE A 976 -28.78 98.12 -34.92
C PHE A 976 -29.75 98.95 -34.05
N GLY A 977 -30.32 98.34 -33.01
CA GLY A 977 -31.10 99.03 -31.98
C GLY A 977 -30.27 99.92 -31.04
N LYS A 978 -29.04 99.52 -30.70
CA LYS A 978 -28.15 100.27 -29.79
C LYS A 978 -27.39 101.40 -30.47
N LEU A 979 -26.97 101.29 -31.73
CA LEU A 979 -26.37 102.41 -32.47
C LEU A 979 -27.34 103.60 -32.56
N LYS A 980 -28.64 103.29 -32.69
CA LYS A 980 -29.74 104.25 -32.68
C LYS A 980 -29.90 104.99 -31.33
N GLU A 981 -29.50 104.37 -30.22
CA GLU A 981 -29.66 104.92 -28.86
C GLU A 981 -28.34 105.43 -28.24
N ALA A 982 -27.19 104.87 -28.61
CA ALA A 982 -25.86 105.22 -28.12
C ALA A 982 -25.34 106.55 -28.71
N PHE A 983 -25.77 106.89 -29.93
CA PHE A 983 -25.57 108.24 -30.50
C PHE A 983 -26.19 109.35 -29.64
N ARG A 984 -27.00 109.01 -28.63
CA ARG A 984 -27.76 109.93 -27.77
C ARG A 984 -27.11 110.26 -26.42
N VAL A 985 -26.05 109.55 -25.98
CA VAL A 985 -25.61 109.62 -24.56
C VAL A 985 -24.10 109.79 -24.34
N GLU A 986 -23.21 109.26 -25.19
CA GLU A 986 -21.78 109.12 -24.85
C GLU A 986 -20.95 110.41 -25.03
N LYS A 987 -21.26 111.44 -24.22
CA LYS A 987 -20.52 112.72 -24.15
C LYS A 987 -20.29 113.17 -22.70
N SER A 988 -19.38 112.51 -21.98
CA SER A 988 -18.43 113.17 -21.08
C SER A 988 -17.40 112.17 -20.56
N ALA A 989 -16.15 112.60 -20.42
CA ALA A 989 -15.03 111.73 -20.06
C ALA A 989 -14.16 112.36 -18.96
N SER A 990 -13.29 111.51 -18.42
CA SER A 990 -12.00 111.86 -17.80
C SER A 990 -11.99 112.35 -16.33
N SER A 991 -11.49 111.44 -15.49
CA SER A 991 -10.30 111.63 -14.65
C SER A 991 -10.22 112.82 -13.69
N LYS A 992 -10.32 112.52 -12.39
CA LYS A 992 -9.68 113.29 -11.30
C LYS A 992 -9.41 112.49 -10.02
N SER A 993 -9.26 111.16 -10.13
CA SER A 993 -8.84 110.30 -9.02
C SER A 993 -7.32 110.08 -9.08
N SER A 994 -6.60 110.67 -8.13
CA SER A 994 -5.16 110.46 -7.93
C SER A 994 -4.69 110.85 -6.52
N PHE A 995 -5.45 111.70 -5.81
CA PHE A 995 -5.15 112.07 -4.42
C PHE A 995 -5.70 111.03 -3.41
N TRP A 996 -6.99 110.68 -3.53
CA TRP A 996 -7.60 109.61 -2.73
C TRP A 996 -6.94 108.25 -2.96
N GLU A 997 -6.33 108.03 -4.14
CA GLU A 997 -5.57 106.83 -4.50
C GLU A 997 -4.47 106.46 -3.48
N GLN A 998 -3.71 107.44 -2.98
CA GLN A 998 -2.54 107.15 -2.13
C GLN A 998 -2.92 106.84 -0.68
N ASP A 999 -3.96 107.49 -0.15
CA ASP A 999 -4.47 107.20 1.19
C ASP A 999 -5.30 105.91 1.20
N ARG A 1000 -6.03 105.65 0.10
CA ARG A 1000 -6.62 104.34 -0.22
C ARG A 1000 -5.56 103.25 -0.24
N GLN A 1001 -4.42 103.44 -0.93
CA GLN A 1001 -3.34 102.45 -0.96
C GLN A 1001 -2.80 102.09 0.42
N ARG A 1002 -2.60 103.06 1.34
CA ARG A 1002 -2.10 102.76 2.70
C ARG A 1002 -3.10 101.98 3.55
N LEU A 1003 -4.39 102.32 3.47
CA LEU A 1003 -5.45 101.56 4.14
C LEU A 1003 -5.60 100.17 3.51
N GLU A 1004 -5.44 100.05 2.19
CA GLU A 1004 -5.42 98.77 1.50
C GLU A 1004 -4.20 97.93 1.88
N GLU A 1005 -3.00 98.49 2.03
CA GLU A 1005 -1.80 97.77 2.49
C GLU A 1005 -1.96 97.20 3.91
N MET A 1006 -2.52 97.97 4.85
CA MET A 1006 -2.81 97.46 6.20
C MET A 1006 -3.92 96.41 6.19
N LEU A 1007 -5.03 96.66 5.49
CA LEU A 1007 -6.10 95.66 5.32
C LEU A 1007 -5.61 94.41 4.59
N GLN A 1008 -4.64 94.52 3.68
CA GLN A 1008 -4.04 93.38 2.99
C GLN A 1008 -3.06 92.63 3.90
N SER A 1009 -2.32 93.31 4.78
CA SER A 1009 -1.52 92.66 5.83
C SER A 1009 -2.40 91.82 6.76
N ASP A 1010 -3.51 92.38 7.24
CA ASP A 1010 -4.41 91.67 8.16
C ASP A 1010 -5.23 90.60 7.44
N ARG A 1011 -5.71 90.84 6.20
CA ARG A 1011 -6.24 89.78 5.33
C ARG A 1011 -5.22 88.67 5.11
N ASN A 1012 -3.95 88.97 4.89
CA ASN A 1012 -2.90 87.95 4.74
C ASN A 1012 -2.61 87.20 6.05
N ARG A 1013 -2.89 87.77 7.23
CA ARG A 1013 -2.85 87.06 8.51
C ARG A 1013 -4.05 86.15 8.67
N PHE A 1014 -5.27 86.68 8.54
CA PHE A 1014 -6.50 85.90 8.64
C PHE A 1014 -6.59 84.82 7.57
N GLN A 1015 -6.11 85.07 6.34
CA GLN A 1015 -6.01 84.06 5.29
C GLN A 1015 -5.05 82.94 5.72
N LYS A 1016 -3.85 83.23 6.20
CA LYS A 1016 -2.92 82.20 6.70
C LYS A 1016 -3.46 81.41 7.90
N GLU A 1017 -4.34 82.00 8.69
CA GLU A 1017 -5.00 81.33 9.82
C GLU A 1017 -6.19 80.48 9.34
N ILE A 1018 -6.96 80.96 8.36
CA ILE A 1018 -7.97 80.18 7.63
C ILE A 1018 -7.32 79.01 6.88
N ASP A 1019 -6.21 79.22 6.18
CA ASP A 1019 -5.45 78.19 5.45
C ASP A 1019 -4.96 77.09 6.41
N ARG A 1020 -4.49 77.48 7.61
CA ARG A 1020 -4.14 76.53 8.69
C ARG A 1020 -5.36 75.76 9.18
N LEU A 1021 -6.45 76.44 9.55
CA LEU A 1021 -7.68 75.79 10.01
C LEU A 1021 -8.32 74.91 8.92
N GLN A 1022 -8.16 75.25 7.65
CA GLN A 1022 -8.55 74.43 6.51
C GLN A 1022 -7.62 73.22 6.33
N ALA A 1023 -6.30 73.39 6.47
CA ALA A 1023 -5.34 72.28 6.44
C ALA A 1023 -5.55 71.30 7.61
N ASP A 1024 -5.79 71.81 8.82
CA ASP A 1024 -6.11 71.02 10.00
C ASP A 1024 -7.50 70.35 9.86
N SER A 1025 -8.52 71.04 9.33
CA SER A 1025 -9.81 70.43 9.00
C SER A 1025 -9.68 69.34 7.94
N ALA A 1026 -8.87 69.57 6.89
CA ALA A 1026 -8.59 68.59 5.83
C ALA A 1026 -7.69 67.45 6.31
N ARG A 1027 -6.90 67.65 7.37
CA ARG A 1027 -6.22 66.57 8.09
C ARG A 1027 -7.23 65.77 8.92
N VAL A 1028 -7.95 66.39 9.85
CA VAL A 1028 -8.95 65.71 10.69
C VAL A 1028 -10.01 64.97 9.86
N LYS A 1029 -10.36 65.44 8.66
CA LYS A 1029 -11.22 64.73 7.70
C LYS A 1029 -10.57 63.49 7.07
N ARG A 1030 -9.25 63.48 6.82
CA ARG A 1030 -8.50 62.29 6.42
C ARG A 1030 -8.37 61.33 7.59
N ASP A 1031 -7.88 61.80 8.74
CA ASP A 1031 -7.80 61.01 9.97
C ASP A 1031 -9.17 60.33 10.32
N ASN A 1032 -10.32 61.00 10.07
CA ASN A 1032 -11.67 60.41 10.22
C ASN A 1032 -12.13 59.50 9.06
N HIS A 1033 -11.60 59.65 7.85
CA HIS A 1033 -11.86 58.76 6.73
C HIS A 1033 -11.05 57.47 6.88
N ASP A 1034 -9.78 57.59 7.27
CA ASP A 1034 -8.85 56.50 7.51
C ASP A 1034 -9.37 55.63 8.67
N LEU A 1035 -9.76 56.24 9.81
CA LEU A 1035 -10.42 55.53 10.93
C LEU A 1035 -11.76 54.87 10.56
N ARG A 1036 -12.46 55.35 9.53
CA ARG A 1036 -13.67 54.67 9.01
C ARG A 1036 -13.30 53.49 8.13
N ALA A 1037 -12.30 53.63 7.25
CA ALA A 1037 -11.78 52.51 6.47
C ALA A 1037 -11.21 51.40 7.37
N GLU A 1038 -10.57 51.74 8.49
CA GLU A 1038 -10.16 50.80 9.52
C GLU A 1038 -11.35 50.11 10.19
N LEU A 1039 -12.39 50.87 10.59
CA LEU A 1039 -13.62 50.29 11.16
C LEU A 1039 -14.37 49.38 10.18
N ASP A 1040 -14.49 49.79 8.91
CA ASP A 1040 -15.13 48.99 7.85
C ASP A 1040 -14.30 47.73 7.55
N SER A 1041 -12.96 47.81 7.57
CA SER A 1041 -12.05 46.65 7.46
C SER A 1041 -12.19 45.68 8.64
N ILE A 1042 -12.27 46.20 9.87
CA ILE A 1042 -12.51 45.40 11.09
C ILE A 1042 -13.91 44.77 11.05
N HIS A 1043 -14.92 45.47 10.50
CA HIS A 1043 -16.26 44.93 10.33
C HIS A 1043 -16.27 43.78 9.30
N ASN A 1044 -15.63 43.98 8.15
CA ASN A 1044 -15.51 42.96 7.10
C ASN A 1044 -14.74 41.71 7.58
N THR A 1045 -13.66 41.88 8.34
CA THR A 1045 -12.91 40.73 8.90
C THR A 1045 -13.71 40.01 9.99
N TYR A 1046 -14.41 40.74 10.87
CA TYR A 1046 -15.37 40.13 11.81
C TYR A 1046 -16.48 39.35 11.10
N GLN A 1047 -17.00 39.88 9.99
CA GLN A 1047 -18.04 39.22 9.21
C GLN A 1047 -17.53 37.98 8.47
N SER A 1048 -16.31 38.01 7.90
CA SER A 1048 -15.64 36.83 7.33
C SER A 1048 -15.45 35.74 8.38
N MET A 1049 -14.89 36.09 9.55
CA MET A 1049 -14.75 35.15 10.67
C MET A 1049 -16.10 34.59 11.12
N GLN A 1050 -17.18 35.38 11.10
CA GLN A 1050 -18.52 34.89 11.43
C GLN A 1050 -19.04 33.90 10.39
N ASP A 1051 -18.78 34.11 9.10
CA ASP A 1051 -19.18 33.20 8.02
C ASP A 1051 -18.28 31.95 7.94
N GLU A 1052 -17.00 32.04 8.29
CA GLU A 1052 -16.13 30.89 8.54
C GLU A 1052 -16.64 30.05 9.72
N LEU A 1053 -17.02 30.67 10.83
CA LEU A 1053 -17.59 29.98 11.99
C LEU A 1053 -18.96 29.34 11.64
N ARG A 1054 -19.74 29.92 10.71
CA ARG A 1054 -20.93 29.26 10.12
C ARG A 1054 -20.55 28.05 9.26
N LYS A 1055 -19.56 28.17 8.34
CA LYS A 1055 -19.08 27.07 7.50
C LYS A 1055 -18.56 25.91 8.36
N LEU A 1056 -17.73 26.19 9.36
CA LEU A 1056 -17.18 25.19 10.28
C LEU A 1056 -18.26 24.48 11.09
N ARG A 1057 -19.33 25.16 11.53
CA ARG A 1057 -20.48 24.51 12.19
C ARG A 1057 -21.30 23.62 11.25
N LEU A 1058 -21.42 24.00 9.97
CA LEU A 1058 -22.07 23.15 8.97
C LEU A 1058 -21.21 21.92 8.65
N MET A 1059 -19.89 22.06 8.63
CA MET A 1059 -18.93 20.96 8.52
C MET A 1059 -18.96 20.05 9.77
N GLU A 1060 -19.04 20.61 10.97
CA GLU A 1060 -19.20 19.85 12.21
C GLU A 1060 -20.49 19.00 12.20
N LEU A 1061 -21.58 19.54 11.65
CA LEU A 1061 -22.85 18.83 11.47
C LEU A 1061 -22.78 17.74 10.38
N SER A 1062 -22.09 17.97 9.26
CA SER A 1062 -21.90 16.93 8.23
C SER A 1062 -20.95 15.83 8.70
N LEU A 1063 -19.89 16.18 9.44
CA LEU A 1063 -18.99 15.23 10.09
C LEU A 1063 -19.74 14.38 11.13
N LYS A 1064 -20.56 14.98 12.01
CA LYS A 1064 -21.41 14.22 12.96
C LYS A 1064 -22.39 13.28 12.25
N SER A 1065 -23.00 13.72 11.14
CA SER A 1065 -23.88 12.88 10.31
C SER A 1065 -23.13 11.71 9.65
N THR A 1066 -21.95 11.97 9.07
CA THR A 1066 -21.13 10.92 8.44
C THR A 1066 -20.55 9.94 9.45
N ILE A 1067 -20.15 10.39 10.65
CA ILE A 1067 -19.75 9.52 11.77
C ILE A 1067 -20.91 8.61 12.16
N GLY A 1068 -22.12 9.14 12.41
CA GLY A 1068 -23.29 8.32 12.72
C GLY A 1068 -23.63 7.29 11.63
N ASN A 1069 -23.45 7.65 10.36
CA ASN A 1069 -23.61 6.70 9.25
C ASN A 1069 -22.51 5.62 9.23
N LYS A 1070 -21.26 5.94 9.63
CA LYS A 1070 -20.19 4.95 9.79
C LYS A 1070 -20.46 4.02 10.98
N ASP A 1071 -20.94 4.55 12.10
CA ASP A 1071 -21.32 3.75 13.28
C ASP A 1071 -22.45 2.77 12.96
N ASN A 1072 -23.47 3.19 12.21
CA ASN A 1072 -24.54 2.31 11.71
C ASN A 1072 -23.98 1.16 10.86
N VAL A 1073 -23.05 1.44 9.93
CA VAL A 1073 -22.38 0.41 9.11
C VAL A 1073 -21.51 -0.51 9.97
N ILE A 1074 -20.83 0.02 11.00
CA ILE A 1074 -20.05 -0.77 11.96
C ILE A 1074 -20.95 -1.71 12.77
N GLU A 1075 -22.13 -1.26 13.20
CA GLU A 1075 -23.12 -2.15 13.82
C GLU A 1075 -23.64 -3.23 12.86
N GLU A 1076 -23.91 -2.89 11.60
CA GLU A 1076 -24.40 -3.84 10.61
C GLU A 1076 -23.35 -4.90 10.22
N LEU A 1077 -22.08 -4.50 10.12
CA LEU A 1077 -20.95 -5.42 9.99
C LEU A 1077 -20.80 -6.30 11.25
N ARG A 1078 -20.92 -5.75 12.47
CA ARG A 1078 -20.93 -6.54 13.72
C ARG A 1078 -22.07 -7.56 13.77
N ARG A 1079 -23.29 -7.18 13.34
CA ARG A 1079 -24.44 -8.09 13.21
C ARG A 1079 -24.17 -9.19 12.17
N THR A 1080 -23.47 -8.87 11.09
CA THR A 1080 -23.15 -9.80 10.01
C THR A 1080 -22.06 -10.80 10.43
N ILE A 1081 -21.02 -10.33 11.13
CA ILE A 1081 -20.00 -11.19 11.77
C ILE A 1081 -20.67 -12.14 12.76
N ALA A 1082 -21.50 -11.65 13.68
CA ALA A 1082 -22.20 -12.50 14.65
C ALA A 1082 -23.13 -13.56 14.00
N LYS A 1083 -23.74 -13.26 12.84
CA LYS A 1083 -24.46 -14.27 12.04
C LYS A 1083 -23.51 -15.32 11.47
N LYS A 1084 -22.36 -14.91 10.94
CA LYS A 1084 -21.36 -15.84 10.35
C LYS A 1084 -20.69 -16.70 11.42
N ASP A 1085 -20.41 -16.18 12.60
CA ASP A 1085 -19.94 -16.97 13.74
C ASP A 1085 -20.96 -18.04 14.16
N ALA A 1086 -22.26 -17.71 14.14
CA ALA A 1086 -23.33 -18.67 14.41
C ALA A 1086 -23.49 -19.74 13.32
N GLU A 1087 -23.33 -19.38 12.03
CA GLU A 1087 -23.25 -20.34 10.93
C GLU A 1087 -22.03 -21.27 11.06
N ILE A 1088 -20.85 -20.71 11.35
CA ILE A 1088 -19.61 -21.46 11.57
C ILE A 1088 -19.76 -22.45 12.73
N GLN A 1089 -20.38 -22.03 13.84
CA GLN A 1089 -20.62 -22.92 14.99
C GLN A 1089 -21.62 -24.04 14.65
N SER A 1090 -22.70 -23.73 13.92
CA SER A 1090 -23.64 -24.74 13.40
C SER A 1090 -22.96 -25.76 12.48
N LEU A 1091 -22.02 -25.31 11.63
CA LEU A 1091 -21.21 -26.20 10.80
C LEU A 1091 -20.26 -27.05 11.63
N TYR A 1092 -19.62 -26.51 12.68
CA TYR A 1092 -18.80 -27.29 13.61
C TYR A 1092 -19.60 -28.39 14.33
N ASP A 1093 -20.81 -28.08 14.81
CA ASP A 1093 -21.67 -29.06 15.50
C ASP A 1093 -22.15 -30.16 14.54
N GLN A 1094 -22.46 -29.81 13.29
CA GLN A 1094 -22.76 -30.79 12.23
C GLN A 1094 -21.55 -31.68 11.90
N LEU A 1095 -20.35 -31.11 11.81
CA LEU A 1095 -19.10 -31.86 11.60
C LEU A 1095 -18.78 -32.79 12.78
N ALA A 1096 -19.09 -32.36 14.01
CA ALA A 1096 -18.97 -33.19 15.21
C ALA A 1096 -19.97 -34.36 15.18
N MET A 1097 -21.22 -34.13 14.78
CA MET A 1097 -22.20 -35.21 14.57
C MET A 1097 -21.78 -36.20 13.48
N GLN A 1098 -21.29 -35.73 12.33
CA GLN A 1098 -20.81 -36.62 11.26
C GLN A 1098 -19.60 -37.45 11.71
N ARG A 1099 -18.62 -36.84 12.40
CA ARG A 1099 -17.49 -37.55 13.01
C ARG A 1099 -17.94 -38.60 14.02
N LYS A 1100 -18.98 -38.30 14.83
CA LYS A 1100 -19.57 -39.28 15.76
C LYS A 1100 -20.21 -40.45 15.02
N SER A 1101 -21.03 -40.18 14.00
CA SER A 1101 -21.70 -41.22 13.20
C SER A 1101 -20.69 -42.14 12.50
N ALA A 1102 -19.66 -41.57 11.86
CA ALA A 1102 -18.60 -42.33 11.21
C ALA A 1102 -17.79 -43.19 12.20
N ASN A 1103 -17.58 -42.72 13.44
CA ASN A 1103 -16.93 -43.50 14.50
C ASN A 1103 -17.83 -44.63 15.00
N GLU A 1104 -19.14 -44.39 15.18
CA GLU A 1104 -20.11 -45.43 15.52
C GLU A 1104 -20.23 -46.50 14.42
N GLU A 1105 -20.12 -46.13 13.14
CA GLU A 1105 -20.05 -47.06 12.01
C GLU A 1105 -18.73 -47.83 11.98
N SER A 1106 -17.59 -47.15 12.16
CA SER A 1106 -16.28 -47.79 12.29
C SER A 1106 -16.28 -48.86 13.40
N GLN A 1107 -16.87 -48.57 14.56
CA GLN A 1107 -17.06 -49.56 15.62
C GLN A 1107 -18.01 -50.71 15.26
N LYS A 1108 -19.06 -50.49 14.44
CA LYS A 1108 -19.92 -51.58 13.95
C LYS A 1108 -19.13 -52.52 13.04
N TYR A 1109 -18.34 -51.96 12.11
CA TYR A 1109 -17.47 -52.75 11.23
C TYR A 1109 -16.38 -53.49 12.01
N LEU A 1110 -15.77 -52.86 13.03
CA LEU A 1110 -14.77 -53.52 13.88
C LEU A 1110 -15.35 -54.75 14.59
N ARG A 1111 -16.53 -54.62 15.23
CA ARG A 1111 -17.24 -55.74 15.86
C ARG A 1111 -17.62 -56.85 14.86
N GLN A 1112 -17.94 -56.47 13.62
CA GLN A 1112 -18.26 -57.43 12.57
C GLN A 1112 -17.01 -58.20 12.11
N ILE A 1113 -15.85 -57.54 12.03
CA ILE A 1113 -14.55 -58.16 11.76
C ILE A 1113 -14.15 -59.09 12.91
N GLU A 1114 -14.27 -58.65 14.17
CA GLU A 1114 -14.02 -59.48 15.36
C GLU A 1114 -14.89 -60.75 15.36
N MET A 1115 -16.19 -60.63 15.04
CA MET A 1115 -17.10 -61.77 14.98
C MET A 1115 -16.75 -62.74 13.83
N LEU A 1116 -16.32 -62.22 12.67
CA LEU A 1116 -15.85 -63.06 11.54
C LEU A 1116 -14.51 -63.75 11.85
N LEU A 1117 -13.59 -63.08 12.56
CA LEU A 1117 -12.35 -63.69 13.06
C LEU A 1117 -12.66 -64.82 14.04
N MET A 1118 -13.60 -64.62 14.96
CA MET A 1118 -14.03 -65.67 15.90
C MET A 1118 -14.67 -66.87 15.17
N GLN A 1119 -15.51 -66.62 14.15
CA GLN A 1119 -16.08 -67.70 13.32
C GLN A 1119 -15.02 -68.47 12.53
N ASN A 1120 -14.01 -67.78 11.97
CA ASN A 1120 -12.87 -68.44 11.33
C ASN A 1120 -12.06 -69.27 12.33
N GLN A 1121 -11.84 -68.77 13.55
CA GLN A 1121 -11.14 -69.51 14.60
C GLN A 1121 -11.91 -70.78 15.01
N ASP A 1122 -13.24 -70.70 15.16
CA ASP A 1122 -14.11 -71.85 15.42
C ASP A 1122 -14.09 -72.88 14.27
N LEU A 1123 -14.05 -72.43 13.02
CA LEU A 1123 -13.94 -73.31 11.85
C LEU A 1123 -12.57 -74.01 11.79
N ILE A 1124 -11.48 -73.29 12.08
CA ILE A 1124 -10.14 -73.87 12.20
C ILE A 1124 -10.12 -74.93 13.32
N ASN A 1125 -10.65 -74.59 14.51
CA ASN A 1125 -10.73 -75.50 15.65
C ASN A 1125 -11.53 -76.78 15.30
N ARG A 1126 -12.68 -76.66 14.63
CA ARG A 1126 -13.47 -77.82 14.17
C ARG A 1126 -12.73 -78.68 13.16
N THR A 1127 -12.07 -78.04 12.18
CA THR A 1127 -11.30 -78.75 11.14
C THR A 1127 -10.13 -79.53 11.75
N LEU A 1128 -9.49 -78.99 12.79
CA LEU A 1128 -8.47 -79.70 13.57
C LEU A 1128 -9.07 -80.89 14.33
N THR A 1129 -10.19 -80.72 15.04
CA THR A 1129 -10.83 -81.84 15.77
C THR A 1129 -11.36 -82.95 14.86
N ASP A 1130 -11.86 -82.60 13.67
CA ASP A 1130 -12.28 -83.59 12.66
C ASP A 1130 -11.07 -84.35 12.12
N ASN A 1131 -9.93 -83.68 11.90
CA ASN A 1131 -8.69 -84.32 11.48
C ASN A 1131 -8.09 -85.23 12.58
N ASP A 1132 -8.14 -84.81 13.85
CA ASP A 1132 -7.75 -85.66 14.98
C ASP A 1132 -8.65 -86.91 15.08
N PHE A 1133 -9.96 -86.76 14.86
CA PHE A 1133 -10.90 -87.87 14.81
C PHE A 1133 -10.62 -88.80 13.62
N HIS A 1134 -10.31 -88.26 12.44
CA HIS A 1134 -9.89 -89.05 11.28
C HIS A 1134 -8.58 -89.80 11.51
N HIS A 1135 -7.58 -89.19 12.16
CA HIS A 1135 -6.34 -89.86 12.54
C HIS A 1135 -6.58 -90.96 13.60
N ALA A 1136 -7.45 -90.72 14.58
CA ALA A 1136 -7.84 -91.74 15.56
C ALA A 1136 -8.54 -92.94 14.91
N ALA A 1137 -9.48 -92.69 13.99
CA ALA A 1137 -10.15 -93.73 13.22
C ALA A 1137 -9.20 -94.49 12.27
N GLN A 1138 -8.27 -93.78 11.62
CA GLN A 1138 -7.21 -94.38 10.80
C GLN A 1138 -6.31 -95.31 11.64
N LYS A 1139 -5.92 -94.87 12.84
CA LYS A 1139 -5.15 -95.68 13.78
C LYS A 1139 -5.91 -96.93 14.24
N GLU A 1140 -7.20 -96.80 14.58
CA GLU A 1140 -8.04 -97.96 14.95
C GLU A 1140 -8.19 -98.96 13.78
N LEU A 1141 -8.34 -98.47 12.55
CA LEU A 1141 -8.34 -99.30 11.34
C LEU A 1141 -6.99 -99.98 11.09
N GLN A 1142 -5.87 -99.31 11.38
CA GLN A 1142 -4.53 -99.87 11.26
C GLN A 1142 -4.26 -100.92 12.36
N GLU A 1143 -4.73 -100.72 13.59
CA GLU A 1143 -4.70 -101.72 14.66
C GLU A 1143 -5.57 -102.94 14.32
N LYS A 1144 -6.75 -102.73 13.72
CA LYS A 1144 -7.59 -103.81 13.17
C LYS A 1144 -6.89 -104.54 12.01
N LEU A 1145 -6.17 -103.84 11.13
CA LEU A 1145 -5.39 -104.45 10.05
C LEU A 1145 -4.27 -105.34 10.61
N VAL A 1146 -3.52 -104.86 11.61
CA VAL A 1146 -2.48 -105.64 12.30
C VAL A 1146 -3.08 -106.83 13.07
N ALA A 1147 -4.26 -106.68 13.66
CA ALA A 1147 -4.98 -107.81 14.27
C ALA A 1147 -5.38 -108.86 13.20
N VAL A 1148 -5.90 -108.44 12.05
CA VAL A 1148 -6.21 -109.34 10.92
C VAL A 1148 -4.95 -110.00 10.36
N GLN A 1149 -3.83 -109.29 10.27
CA GLN A 1149 -2.52 -109.86 9.89
C GLN A 1149 -2.08 -110.93 10.88
N ARG A 1150 -2.14 -110.66 12.20
CA ARG A 1150 -1.87 -111.66 13.25
C ARG A 1150 -2.83 -112.86 13.24
N HIS A 1151 -4.09 -112.64 12.85
CA HIS A 1151 -5.04 -113.74 12.67
C HIS A 1151 -4.78 -114.55 11.39
N LYS A 1152 -4.30 -113.90 10.32
CA LYS A 1152 -3.81 -114.54 9.08
C LYS A 1152 -2.55 -115.37 9.38
N GLU A 1153 -1.57 -114.81 10.07
CA GLU A 1153 -0.35 -115.51 10.51
C GLU A 1153 -0.71 -116.76 11.31
N LYS A 1154 -1.59 -116.64 12.32
CA LYS A 1154 -2.08 -117.80 13.10
C LYS A 1154 -2.93 -118.80 12.31
N LEU A 1155 -3.52 -118.39 11.19
CA LEU A 1155 -4.19 -119.30 10.25
C LEU A 1155 -3.16 -120.00 9.35
N GLU A 1156 -2.14 -119.29 8.90
CA GLU A 1156 -1.02 -119.84 8.12
C GLU A 1156 -0.18 -120.80 8.96
N GLU A 1157 0.09 -120.50 10.23
CA GLU A 1157 0.67 -121.44 11.21
C GLU A 1157 -0.19 -122.70 11.35
N LYS A 1158 -1.51 -122.55 11.57
CA LYS A 1158 -2.42 -123.71 11.68
C LYS A 1158 -2.53 -124.52 10.39
N ILE A 1159 -2.46 -123.88 9.23
CA ILE A 1159 -2.45 -124.54 7.92
C ILE A 1159 -1.11 -125.26 7.71
N MET A 1160 0.02 -124.64 8.08
CA MET A 1160 1.35 -125.26 8.08
C MET A 1160 1.41 -126.46 9.02
N ASP A 1161 0.83 -126.37 10.21
CA ASP A 1161 0.76 -127.48 11.17
C ASP A 1161 -0.21 -128.58 10.71
N GLN A 1162 -1.30 -128.23 10.01
CA GLN A 1162 -2.13 -129.22 9.31
C GLN A 1162 -1.35 -129.91 8.18
N TYR A 1163 -0.55 -129.19 7.38
CA TYR A 1163 0.31 -129.81 6.38
C TYR A 1163 1.37 -130.73 7.01
N LYS A 1164 2.03 -130.32 8.11
CA LYS A 1164 2.93 -131.19 8.89
C LYS A 1164 2.22 -132.44 9.42
N ALA A 1165 0.95 -132.34 9.82
CA ALA A 1165 0.16 -133.48 10.26
C ALA A 1165 -0.28 -134.40 9.09
N MET A 1166 -0.52 -133.84 7.91
CA MET A 1166 -1.06 -134.56 6.74
C MET A 1166 -0.09 -135.60 6.13
N ASP A 1167 1.22 -135.46 6.33
CA ASP A 1167 2.19 -136.52 5.98
C ASP A 1167 2.09 -137.76 6.90
N SER A 1168 1.35 -137.69 8.00
CA SER A 1168 1.27 -138.74 9.04
C SER A 1168 -0.01 -139.61 9.00
N ARG A 1169 -0.19 -140.33 7.87
CA ARG A 1169 -1.03 -141.56 7.70
C ARG A 1169 -2.57 -141.43 7.64
N LYS A 1170 -3.08 -141.56 6.41
CA LYS A 1170 -4.27 -142.35 5.95
C LYS A 1170 -5.34 -142.79 7.00
N ILE A 1171 -6.63 -142.50 6.75
CA ILE A 1171 -7.76 -143.48 6.53
C ILE A 1171 -9.17 -142.80 6.49
N GLN A 1172 -10.05 -143.24 5.56
CA GLN A 1172 -11.54 -143.10 5.48
C GLN A 1172 -12.19 -141.68 5.48
N LYS A 1173 -12.95 -141.29 4.44
CA LYS A 1173 -14.38 -141.58 4.11
C LYS A 1173 -15.42 -140.93 5.05
N GLU A 1174 -16.13 -139.88 4.58
CA GLU A 1174 -17.55 -139.95 4.17
C GLU A 1174 -18.13 -138.62 3.61
N LYS A 1175 -19.44 -138.60 3.32
CA LYS A 1175 -20.29 -137.56 2.66
C LYS A 1175 -21.72 -137.68 3.25
N PRO A 1176 -22.69 -136.75 3.04
CA PRO A 1176 -22.63 -135.29 2.85
C PRO A 1176 -23.83 -134.53 3.54
N THR A 1177 -24.08 -133.28 3.14
CA THR A 1177 -25.42 -132.58 3.08
C THR A 1177 -26.17 -132.11 4.34
N LEU A 1178 -27.07 -131.14 4.08
CA LEU A 1178 -28.22 -130.63 4.86
C LEU A 1178 -27.97 -129.70 6.07
N VAL A 1179 -28.88 -128.79 6.46
CA VAL A 1179 -29.73 -127.83 5.68
C VAL A 1179 -30.42 -126.83 6.64
N LYS A 1180 -30.57 -125.56 6.19
CA LYS A 1180 -31.55 -124.49 6.55
C LYS A 1180 -32.17 -124.38 7.97
N ARG A 1181 -32.49 -123.12 8.30
CA ARG A 1181 -33.54 -122.62 9.23
C ARG A 1181 -33.24 -122.74 10.75
N ALA A 1182 -33.85 -121.93 11.62
CA ALA A 1182 -34.39 -120.55 11.49
C ALA A 1182 -34.91 -120.08 12.86
N ALA A 1183 -35.30 -118.79 12.91
CA ALA A 1183 -36.31 -118.24 13.82
C ALA A 1183 -35.78 -117.93 15.26
N ARG A 1184 -36.06 -116.75 15.82
CA ARG A 1184 -37.27 -116.35 16.63
C ARG A 1184 -37.18 -116.86 18.08
N VAL A 1185 -37.60 -116.11 19.12
CA VAL A 1185 -38.12 -114.73 19.24
C VAL A 1185 -38.02 -114.27 20.72
N LEU A 1186 -38.62 -113.10 21.04
CA LEU A 1186 -38.76 -112.42 22.35
C LEU A 1186 -37.61 -111.47 22.71
N MET A 1187 -37.77 -110.16 22.98
CA MET A 1187 -38.87 -109.31 23.57
C MET A 1187 -38.94 -109.32 25.10
N PRO A 1188 -39.40 -108.23 25.78
CA PRO A 1188 -39.57 -106.83 25.35
C PRO A 1188 -39.05 -105.76 26.35
N LYS A 1189 -39.11 -104.47 25.96
CA LYS A 1189 -39.83 -103.34 26.60
C LYS A 1189 -39.22 -102.00 26.12
N ASP A 1190 -39.97 -101.17 25.39
CA ASP A 1190 -40.81 -100.02 25.86
C ASP A 1190 -39.93 -98.76 26.12
N ASP A 1191 -40.25 -97.52 25.68
CA ASP A 1191 -41.52 -96.97 25.18
C ASP A 1191 -41.41 -95.65 24.34
N ILE A 1192 -42.53 -95.24 23.71
CA ILE A 1192 -42.96 -93.87 23.29
C ILE A 1192 -42.39 -93.13 22.02
N ALA A 1193 -43.34 -92.60 21.22
CA ALA A 1193 -43.34 -91.51 20.19
C ALA A 1193 -42.52 -91.66 18.86
N ILE A 1194 -43.04 -91.50 17.61
CA ILE A 1194 -43.98 -90.55 16.93
C ILE A 1194 -43.23 -89.28 16.41
N THR A 1195 -43.18 -88.89 15.11
CA THR A 1195 -43.82 -89.43 13.86
C THR A 1195 -43.08 -89.09 12.54
N TYR A 1196 -43.42 -89.83 11.47
CA TYR A 1196 -43.13 -89.61 10.04
C TYR A 1196 -43.56 -88.23 9.45
N SER A 1197 -42.82 -87.67 8.47
CA SER A 1197 -43.26 -87.60 7.03
C SER A 1197 -42.50 -86.65 6.06
N ARG A 1198 -41.85 -87.25 5.04
CA ARG A 1198 -41.87 -86.94 3.58
C ARG A 1198 -42.05 -85.49 2.99
N ARG A 1199 -41.07 -85.17 2.10
CA ARG A 1199 -41.18 -84.78 0.65
C ARG A 1199 -41.32 -83.31 0.17
N ARG A 1200 -40.36 -82.96 -0.71
CA ARG A 1200 -40.46 -82.38 -2.09
C ARG A 1200 -40.66 -80.86 -2.34
N ASN A 1201 -39.62 -80.32 -3.00
CA ASN A 1201 -39.65 -79.60 -4.30
C ASN A 1201 -40.01 -78.09 -4.40
N MET A 1202 -39.42 -77.51 -5.46
CA MET A 1202 -39.76 -76.31 -6.24
C MET A 1202 -39.10 -74.96 -5.86
N LEU A 1203 -38.29 -74.47 -6.82
CA LEU A 1203 -38.04 -73.05 -7.13
C LEU A 1203 -39.34 -72.40 -7.68
N PRO A 1204 -39.50 -71.06 -7.62
CA PRO A 1204 -39.02 -70.23 -8.75
C PRO A 1204 -38.44 -68.84 -8.36
N HIS A 1205 -37.89 -68.14 -9.36
CA HIS A 1205 -37.60 -66.70 -9.29
C HIS A 1205 -38.88 -65.84 -9.27
N ALA A 1206 -38.80 -64.67 -8.62
CA ALA A 1206 -39.43 -63.41 -9.04
C ALA A 1206 -38.63 -62.22 -8.49
N SER A 1207 -38.88 -60.99 -8.97
CA SER A 1207 -38.02 -59.82 -8.74
C SER A 1207 -38.78 -58.53 -8.38
N ARG A 1208 -38.11 -57.62 -7.64
CA ARG A 1208 -38.54 -56.25 -7.27
C ARG A 1208 -39.79 -56.22 -6.34
N HIS A 1209 -39.97 -55.27 -5.42
CA HIS A 1209 -39.71 -53.83 -5.51
C HIS A 1209 -39.27 -53.17 -4.18
N ARG A 1210 -39.33 -51.83 -4.11
CA ARG A 1210 -38.91 -50.97 -2.99
C ARG A 1210 -39.86 -51.06 -1.78
N THR A 1211 -39.30 -50.92 -0.59
CA THR A 1211 -39.41 -49.66 0.19
C THR A 1211 -38.02 -49.29 0.66
#